data_AF-A0A5B9M070-F1
#
_entry.id   AF-A0A5B9M070-F1
#
_cell.length_a   1.000
_cell.length_b   1.000
_cell.length_c   1.000
_cell.angle_alpha   90.00
_cell.angle_beta   90.00
_cell.angle_gamma   90.00
#
_symmetry.space_group_name_H-M   'P 1'
#
loop_
_entity.id
_entity.type
_entity.pdbx_description
1 polymer ?
#
loop_
_entity_poly.entity_id
_entity_poly.type
_entity_poly.pdbx_seq_one_letter_code
_entity_poly.pdbx_strand_id
1 'polypeptide(L)'
;MNRTLRRTPHTQGVNIKLQEADEQLKNQYLAEIRNTALKLKLGDELGISIQNSAPGELIATISGYLMRIESTLIPAGLHTFGREWSSDAIAYMVSSMISTGDSSIYRLLAAEYGWIYEELTLDQRAVIENRTFTMVRALVDGSRPENLTDSPDILSKLQVAADYIALIRKSTAGEMSSLLNALKGGYVEPGLGREPLMNPSSLPTGRNFYTIDPSTVPTQAAYTMGAEIVRRVLATYTEPPEKLAVVIWGVDTARDDGAMVSFVLNLLGVKPVWSSSGTVTGVKLIPLSELGRPRIDAVVTVSGLFRDVYGQVAVTMDRAFRLALAASYTTILEGYPQVSEALEAAVKPLRTLKLFTPGSDPLEMNRVAVHWLELVQKYLGAGMNASEAGNLAIYRIFAPPLGSYGTGVKEAGEMSWTYNSTDELADLFMSRMGTSYSETGWGVKNVDLLADLLRGVSAVYQGRSTYLVGVTENDDMADYLGGLSLAIRKLTGSTPAVNVITVATGTPEVLSLQQTIALDMRTRYLNPDYVRGLMSEGYAGANRLSSAVRSLWLWQVTSPSAVPSWAWDELADTYIMDVNGLGVREWLSGKNSYALISITGTMLQAAFEGHWRSDEATLRLLASTWAQAMAENGVACCDCSCGNIAMMEWAMQYLNLTSLQGLRRNCMRPQGAQHSPQQADPHLIYPQPRTRGIQVKRHPQQGEPHHQGVALEDQVMLELQFLRLKVPRSHQGLRLGRHMR
;
A
#
# COMPACT_ATOMS: atom_id res chain seq x y z
N MET A 1 -20.36 65.86 9.07
CA MET A 1 -19.86 67.09 8.42
C MET A 1 -19.09 66.69 7.17
N ASN A 2 -19.57 67.16 6.02
CA ASN A 2 -18.97 67.01 4.69
C ASN A 2 -17.47 67.34 4.68
N ARG A 3 -16.66 66.51 4.01
CA ARG A 3 -15.58 67.00 3.13
C ARG A 3 -15.22 65.96 2.08
N THR A 4 -15.87 66.13 0.93
CA THR A 4 -15.55 65.57 -0.38
C THR A 4 -14.14 66.02 -0.78
N LEU A 5 -13.16 65.13 -0.74
CA LEU A 5 -11.86 65.35 -1.39
C LEU A 5 -11.97 64.89 -2.84
N ARG A 6 -12.02 65.88 -3.75
CA ARG A 6 -11.92 65.68 -5.20
C ARG A 6 -10.61 64.95 -5.53
N ARG A 7 -10.71 63.74 -6.08
CA ARG A 7 -9.58 63.07 -6.74
C ARG A 7 -9.21 63.87 -8.00
N THR A 8 -7.98 64.38 -8.06
CA THR A 8 -7.42 64.99 -9.26
C THR A 8 -7.12 63.90 -10.31
N PRO A 9 -7.23 64.18 -11.63
CA PRO A 9 -7.01 63.18 -12.70
C PRO A 9 -5.64 62.49 -12.68
N HIS A 10 -4.63 63.13 -12.06
CA HIS A 10 -3.29 62.56 -11.92
C HIS A 10 -3.21 61.39 -10.92
N THR A 11 -4.09 61.27 -9.94
CA THR A 11 -4.08 60.14 -8.98
C THR A 11 -4.79 58.90 -9.53
N GLN A 12 -5.74 59.05 -10.45
CA GLN A 12 -6.32 57.92 -11.19
C GLN A 12 -5.31 57.32 -12.18
N GLY A 13 -4.55 58.14 -12.92
CA GLY A 13 -3.54 57.65 -13.87
C GLY A 13 -2.36 56.92 -13.22
N VAL A 14 -1.98 57.28 -11.98
CA VAL A 14 -0.92 56.59 -11.22
C VAL A 14 -1.43 55.28 -10.61
N ASN A 15 -2.67 55.25 -10.09
CA ASN A 15 -3.27 54.02 -9.58
C ASN A 15 -3.57 53.01 -10.69
N ILE A 16 -4.01 53.48 -11.86
CA ILE A 16 -4.22 52.63 -13.05
C ILE A 16 -2.87 52.11 -13.55
N LYS A 17 -1.83 52.94 -13.66
CA LYS A 17 -0.48 52.48 -14.05
C LYS A 17 0.15 51.52 -13.05
N LEU A 18 -0.08 51.70 -11.74
CA LEU A 18 0.37 50.76 -10.70
C LEU A 18 -0.42 49.46 -10.73
N GLN A 19 -1.74 49.51 -10.98
CA GLN A 19 -2.56 48.31 -11.18
C GLN A 19 -2.22 47.58 -12.48
N GLU A 20 -1.98 48.30 -13.58
CA GLU A 20 -1.52 47.74 -14.86
C GLU A 20 -0.12 47.14 -14.74
N ALA A 21 0.79 47.77 -14.00
CA ALA A 21 2.12 47.23 -13.73
C ALA A 21 2.06 45.99 -12.82
N ASP A 22 1.17 45.97 -11.82
CA ASP A 22 0.92 44.82 -10.93
C ASP A 22 0.23 43.67 -11.68
N GLU A 23 -0.69 43.96 -12.60
CA GLU A 23 -1.30 42.97 -13.50
C GLU A 23 -0.28 42.40 -14.50
N GLN A 24 0.58 43.25 -15.07
CA GLN A 24 1.64 42.80 -15.97
C GLN A 24 2.61 41.87 -15.24
N LEU A 25 2.99 42.20 -14.00
CA LEU A 25 3.86 41.37 -13.18
C LEU A 25 3.19 40.05 -12.76
N LYS A 26 1.91 40.07 -12.38
CA LYS A 26 1.12 38.85 -12.10
C LYS A 26 1.05 37.92 -13.31
N ASN A 27 0.85 38.49 -14.51
CA ASN A 27 0.81 37.71 -15.75
C ASN A 27 2.19 37.12 -16.10
N GLN A 28 3.29 37.84 -15.81
CA GLN A 28 4.65 37.31 -15.94
C GLN A 28 4.88 36.11 -15.01
N TYR A 29 4.59 36.26 -13.71
CA TYR A 29 4.73 35.15 -12.76
C TYR A 29 3.83 33.97 -13.11
N LEU A 30 2.59 34.21 -13.54
CA LEU A 30 1.71 33.13 -13.98
C LEU A 30 2.30 32.37 -15.18
N ALA A 31 2.89 33.07 -16.15
CA ALA A 31 3.56 32.45 -17.28
C ALA A 31 4.78 31.63 -16.83
N GLU A 32 5.58 32.14 -15.90
CA GLU A 32 6.71 31.42 -15.31
C GLU A 32 6.26 30.17 -14.54
N ILE A 33 5.21 30.28 -13.73
CA ILE A 33 4.61 29.14 -13.00
C ILE A 33 4.13 28.08 -13.98
N ARG A 34 3.39 28.47 -15.03
CA ARG A 34 2.92 27.52 -16.06
C ARG A 34 4.08 26.84 -16.79
N ASN A 35 5.08 27.60 -17.21
CA ASN A 35 6.24 27.06 -17.90
C ASN A 35 7.04 26.11 -17.01
N THR A 36 7.21 26.46 -15.73
CA THR A 36 7.91 25.63 -14.75
C THR A 36 7.11 24.36 -14.45
N ALA A 37 5.80 24.47 -14.23
CA ALA A 37 4.92 23.33 -13.97
C ALA A 37 4.86 22.36 -15.16
N LEU A 38 4.90 22.86 -16.40
CA LEU A 38 5.01 22.03 -17.59
C LEU A 38 6.36 21.33 -17.69
N LYS A 39 7.46 22.05 -17.42
CA LYS A 39 8.81 21.48 -17.42
C LYS A 39 8.97 20.37 -16.38
N LEU A 40 8.36 20.56 -15.21
CA LEU A 40 8.33 19.60 -14.11
C LEU A 40 7.23 18.53 -14.26
N LYS A 41 6.46 18.56 -15.37
CA LYS A 41 5.39 17.60 -15.66
C LYS A 41 4.32 17.51 -14.56
N LEU A 42 4.12 18.58 -13.78
CA LEU A 42 3.17 18.62 -12.66
C LEU A 42 1.72 18.40 -13.09
N GLY A 43 1.38 18.68 -14.35
CA GLY A 43 0.06 18.39 -14.90
C GLY A 43 -0.30 16.90 -14.80
N ASP A 44 0.65 16.02 -15.11
CA ASP A 44 0.46 14.57 -15.06
C ASP A 44 0.36 14.09 -13.60
N GLU A 45 1.16 14.66 -12.70
CA GLU A 45 1.15 14.30 -11.27
C GLU A 45 -0.16 14.69 -10.58
N LEU A 46 -0.67 15.87 -10.93
CA LEU A 46 -1.85 16.47 -10.31
C LEU A 46 -3.16 16.08 -11.00
N GLY A 47 -3.08 15.58 -12.25
CA GLY A 47 -4.25 15.31 -13.08
C GLY A 47 -4.96 16.57 -13.57
N ILE A 48 -4.21 17.66 -13.80
CA ILE A 48 -4.76 18.96 -14.24
C ILE A 48 -4.12 19.43 -15.55
N SER A 49 -4.86 20.21 -16.33
CA SER A 49 -4.29 20.89 -17.51
C SER A 49 -3.66 22.22 -17.11
N ILE A 50 -2.32 22.25 -17.01
CA ILE A 50 -1.56 23.45 -16.63
C ILE A 50 -1.92 24.68 -17.49
N GLN A 51 -2.18 24.48 -18.78
CA GLN A 51 -2.49 25.58 -19.69
C GLN A 51 -3.95 26.04 -19.61
N ASN A 52 -4.88 25.13 -19.36
CA ASN A 52 -6.31 25.42 -19.40
C ASN A 52 -6.90 25.77 -18.02
N SER A 53 -6.23 25.42 -16.93
CA SER A 53 -6.68 25.74 -15.58
C SER A 53 -6.72 27.25 -15.33
N ALA A 54 -7.77 27.70 -14.63
CA ALA A 54 -7.90 29.08 -14.20
C ALA A 54 -6.73 29.44 -13.27
N PRO A 55 -6.19 30.68 -13.30
CA PRO A 55 -5.00 31.05 -12.54
C PRO A 55 -5.10 30.75 -11.04
N GLY A 56 -6.22 31.10 -10.41
CA GLY A 56 -6.43 30.86 -8.97
C GLY A 56 -6.47 29.38 -8.62
N GLU A 57 -7.14 28.56 -9.44
CA GLU A 57 -7.22 27.10 -9.26
C GLU A 57 -5.85 26.44 -9.46
N LEU A 58 -5.12 26.85 -10.51
CA LEU A 58 -3.79 26.34 -10.80
C LEU A 58 -2.82 26.62 -9.65
N ILE A 59 -2.78 27.86 -9.17
CA ILE A 59 -1.90 28.28 -8.08
C ILE A 59 -2.27 27.56 -6.78
N ALA A 60 -3.56 27.49 -6.45
CA ALA A 60 -4.02 26.79 -5.25
C ALA A 60 -3.67 25.29 -5.29
N THR A 61 -3.85 24.64 -6.44
CA THR A 61 -3.55 23.21 -6.61
C THR A 61 -2.06 22.92 -6.48
N ILE A 62 -1.21 23.71 -7.18
CA ILE A 62 0.24 23.57 -7.09
C ILE A 62 0.73 23.88 -5.67
N SER A 63 0.28 24.97 -5.06
CA SER A 63 0.68 25.33 -3.69
C SER A 63 0.28 24.25 -2.69
N GLY A 64 -0.93 23.71 -2.79
CA GLY A 64 -1.39 22.62 -1.95
C GLY A 64 -0.56 21.34 -2.13
N TYR A 65 -0.12 21.05 -3.35
CA TYR A 65 0.77 19.92 -3.62
C TYR A 65 2.18 20.12 -3.07
N LEU A 66 2.76 21.31 -3.22
CA LEU A 66 4.06 21.64 -2.65
C LEU A 66 4.04 21.56 -1.11
N MET A 67 2.99 22.09 -0.48
CA MET A 67 2.75 21.92 0.96
C MET A 67 2.63 20.45 1.35
N ARG A 68 1.98 19.62 0.52
CA ARG A 68 1.88 18.18 0.75
C ARG A 68 3.24 17.49 0.66
N ILE A 69 4.06 17.80 -0.33
CA ILE A 69 5.42 17.25 -0.45
C ILE A 69 6.24 17.61 0.79
N GLU A 70 6.27 18.89 1.14
CA GLU A 70 7.05 19.39 2.28
C GLU A 70 6.60 18.78 3.62
N SER A 71 5.30 18.63 3.82
CA SER A 71 4.73 18.13 5.07
C SER A 71 4.67 16.61 5.20
N THR A 72 4.96 15.87 4.13
CA THR A 72 4.94 14.41 4.17
C THR A 72 6.10 13.91 5.01
N LEU A 73 5.78 13.28 6.14
CA LEU A 73 6.78 12.66 6.99
C LEU A 73 7.43 11.46 6.28
N ILE A 74 8.75 11.37 6.33
CA ILE A 74 9.53 10.25 5.78
C ILE A 74 10.57 9.77 6.80
N PRO A 75 10.99 8.49 6.76
CA PRO A 75 12.12 8.03 7.57
C PRO A 75 13.41 8.73 7.10
N ALA A 76 14.22 9.22 8.05
CA ALA A 76 15.51 9.87 7.75
C ALA A 76 16.63 8.87 7.39
N GLY A 77 16.42 7.57 7.62
CA GLY A 77 17.42 6.52 7.43
C GLY A 77 16.87 5.17 7.89
N LEU A 78 17.77 4.20 8.15
CA LEU A 78 17.40 2.87 8.62
C LEU A 78 17.75 2.69 10.09
N HIS A 79 16.91 1.96 10.82
CA HIS A 79 17.17 1.67 12.22
C HIS A 79 18.22 0.55 12.35
N THR A 80 19.24 0.77 13.20
CA THR A 80 20.18 -0.27 13.64
C THR A 80 19.81 -0.72 15.05
N PHE A 81 19.51 -2.02 15.21
CA PHE A 81 19.07 -2.60 16.48
C PHE A 81 20.07 -2.33 17.62
N GLY A 82 19.60 -1.72 18.70
CA GLY A 82 20.41 -1.39 19.88
C GLY A 82 21.36 -0.20 19.73
N ARG A 83 21.33 0.53 18.61
CA ARG A 83 22.20 1.70 18.37
C ARG A 83 21.48 2.99 18.74
N GLU A 84 22.12 3.82 19.55
CA GLU A 84 21.61 5.16 19.88
C GLU A 84 21.44 6.03 18.63
N TRP A 85 20.36 6.78 18.62
CA TRP A 85 20.05 7.74 17.56
C TRP A 85 20.82 9.04 17.77
N SER A 86 21.12 9.75 16.68
CA SER A 86 21.67 11.09 16.78
C SER A 86 20.68 12.02 17.47
N SER A 87 21.23 13.07 18.09
CA SER A 87 20.48 14.19 18.63
C SER A 87 19.39 14.66 17.66
N ASP A 88 19.75 14.97 16.42
CA ASP A 88 18.82 15.48 15.41
C ASP A 88 17.73 14.47 15.04
N ALA A 89 18.07 13.18 14.90
CA ALA A 89 17.07 12.14 14.62
C ALA A 89 16.01 12.03 15.73
N ILE A 90 16.42 12.14 17.00
CA ILE A 90 15.48 12.19 18.13
C ILE A 90 14.63 13.45 18.05
N ALA A 91 15.22 14.61 17.75
CA ALA A 91 14.46 15.86 17.66
C ALA A 91 13.45 15.87 16.50
N TYR A 92 13.80 15.34 15.33
CA TYR A 92 12.87 15.18 14.22
C TYR A 92 11.72 14.24 14.60
N MET A 93 12.03 13.05 15.11
CA MET A 93 11.01 12.09 15.52
C MET A 93 10.04 12.69 16.55
N VAL A 94 10.57 13.31 17.61
CA VAL A 94 9.74 13.90 18.67
C VAL A 94 8.93 15.08 18.16
N SER A 95 9.51 15.94 17.32
CA SER A 95 8.77 17.04 16.66
C SER A 95 7.59 16.47 15.85
N SER A 96 7.82 15.43 15.06
CA SER A 96 6.73 14.76 14.31
C SER A 96 5.65 14.19 15.22
N MET A 97 6.02 13.56 16.34
CA MET A 97 5.07 12.99 17.30
C MET A 97 4.17 14.03 17.99
N ILE A 98 4.68 15.24 18.24
CA ILE A 98 3.89 16.31 18.90
C ILE A 98 3.13 17.20 17.91
N SER A 99 3.32 16.98 16.60
CA SER A 99 2.73 17.76 15.51
C SER A 99 1.46 17.15 14.92
N THR A 100 0.99 16.01 15.43
CA THR A 100 -0.23 15.34 14.97
C THR A 100 -1.46 15.69 15.84
N GLY A 101 -2.66 15.60 15.24
CA GLY A 101 -3.93 15.82 15.93
C GLY A 101 -4.31 17.28 16.22
N ASP A 102 -5.52 17.49 16.77
CA ASP A 102 -6.12 18.82 16.94
C ASP A 102 -5.41 19.72 17.96
N SER A 103 -4.65 19.12 18.88
CA SER A 103 -3.80 19.83 19.86
C SER A 103 -2.33 19.83 19.45
N SER A 104 -2.02 19.74 18.16
CA SER A 104 -0.63 19.72 17.70
C SER A 104 0.13 20.98 18.10
N ILE A 105 1.44 20.85 18.35
CA ILE A 105 2.30 21.98 18.65
C ILE A 105 2.26 23.04 17.54
N TYR A 106 2.10 22.61 16.29
CA TYR A 106 2.02 23.52 15.15
C TYR A 106 0.78 24.42 15.19
N ARG A 107 -0.40 23.88 15.56
CA ARG A 107 -1.62 24.68 15.73
C ARG A 107 -1.49 25.69 16.86
N LEU A 108 -0.90 25.28 17.98
CA LEU A 108 -0.69 26.15 19.13
C LEU A 108 0.26 27.29 18.79
N LEU A 109 1.38 27.00 18.12
CA LEU A 109 2.34 28.01 17.69
C LEU A 109 1.75 28.94 16.62
N ALA A 110 0.99 28.42 15.65
CA ALA A 110 0.28 29.25 14.67
C ALA A 110 -0.62 30.28 15.36
N ALA A 111 -1.38 29.84 16.37
CA ALA A 111 -2.27 30.71 17.14
C ALA A 111 -1.52 31.83 17.89
N GLU A 112 -0.30 31.60 18.39
CA GLU A 112 0.53 32.66 19.00
C GLU A 112 0.87 33.78 18.01
N TYR A 113 1.08 33.43 16.74
CA TYR A 113 1.32 34.39 15.67
C TYR A 113 0.02 35.00 15.11
N GLY A 114 -1.15 34.58 15.61
CA GLY A 114 -2.46 34.97 15.07
C GLY A 114 -2.76 34.32 13.72
N TRP A 115 -2.13 33.19 13.39
CA TRP A 115 -2.33 32.46 12.15
C TRP A 115 -3.29 31.28 12.35
N ILE A 116 -4.03 30.93 11.28
CA ILE A 116 -4.85 29.72 11.20
C ILE A 116 -3.99 28.64 10.58
N TYR A 117 -3.80 27.51 11.28
CA TYR A 117 -2.90 26.45 10.84
C TYR A 117 -3.24 25.88 9.46
N GLU A 118 -4.53 25.72 9.19
CA GLU A 118 -5.05 25.22 7.91
C GLU A 118 -4.86 26.20 6.74
N GLU A 119 -4.49 27.46 7.02
CA GLU A 119 -4.32 28.53 6.04
C GLU A 119 -2.86 29.03 5.95
N LEU A 120 -1.91 28.34 6.58
CA LEU A 120 -0.51 28.74 6.59
C LEU A 120 0.10 28.74 5.19
N THR A 121 0.88 29.76 4.89
CA THR A 121 1.81 29.72 3.75
C THR A 121 3.02 28.83 4.05
N LEU A 122 3.76 28.45 3.01
CA LEU A 122 5.02 27.69 3.15
C LEU A 122 6.02 28.38 4.10
N ASP A 123 6.18 29.70 3.97
CA ASP A 123 7.10 30.47 4.81
C ASP A 123 6.65 30.49 6.28
N GLN A 124 5.35 30.70 6.53
CA GLN A 124 4.79 30.69 7.88
C GLN A 124 4.92 29.31 8.52
N ARG A 125 4.72 28.25 7.75
CA ARG A 125 4.91 26.88 8.18
C ARG A 125 6.36 26.61 8.56
N ALA A 126 7.31 26.97 7.70
CA ALA A 126 8.73 26.82 7.98
C ALA A 126 9.17 27.52 9.28
N VAL A 127 8.58 28.68 9.61
CA VAL A 127 8.80 29.36 10.90
C VAL A 127 8.36 28.50 12.08
N ILE A 128 7.16 27.90 12.00
CA ILE A 128 6.61 27.03 13.06
C ILE A 128 7.43 25.75 13.20
N GLU A 129 7.80 25.12 12.10
CA GLU A 129 8.56 23.86 12.09
C GLU A 129 9.97 24.06 12.65
N ASN A 130 10.67 25.11 12.20
CA ASN A 130 11.99 25.46 12.72
C ASN A 130 11.95 25.83 14.21
N ARG A 131 10.94 26.60 14.64
CA ARG A 131 10.76 26.93 16.06
C ARG A 131 10.52 25.67 16.89
N THR A 132 9.66 24.77 16.42
CA THR A 132 9.41 23.46 17.07
C THR A 132 10.68 22.65 17.19
N PHE A 133 11.40 22.45 16.07
CA PHE A 133 12.63 21.68 16.05
C PHE A 133 13.67 22.27 17.00
N THR A 134 13.87 23.58 17.00
CA THR A 134 14.82 24.27 17.89
C THR A 134 14.48 24.05 19.37
N MET A 135 13.20 24.14 19.74
CA MET A 135 12.78 23.88 21.12
C MET A 135 13.02 22.42 21.52
N VAL A 136 12.64 21.46 20.66
CA VAL A 136 12.84 20.03 20.94
C VAL A 136 14.33 19.68 20.97
N ARG A 137 15.15 20.25 20.08
CA ARG A 137 16.61 20.10 20.04
C ARG A 137 17.25 20.51 21.35
N ALA A 138 16.87 21.68 21.90
CA ALA A 138 17.31 22.12 23.22
C ALA A 138 16.96 21.10 24.32
N LEU A 139 15.73 20.58 24.33
CA LEU A 139 15.32 19.55 25.30
C LEU A 139 16.14 18.26 25.18
N VAL A 140 16.43 17.80 23.96
CA VAL A 140 17.28 16.62 23.77
C VAL A 140 18.70 16.90 24.28
N ASP A 141 19.24 18.10 24.09
CA ASP A 141 20.56 18.49 24.63
C ASP A 141 20.57 18.73 26.15
N GLY A 142 19.41 18.66 26.81
CA GLY A 142 19.26 18.92 28.25
C GLY A 142 19.32 20.40 28.61
N SER A 143 19.17 21.29 27.64
CA SER A 143 19.11 22.74 27.84
C SER A 143 17.67 23.25 27.81
N ARG A 144 17.46 24.46 28.35
CA ARG A 144 16.16 25.13 28.27
C ARG A 144 16.01 25.76 26.89
N PRO A 145 14.87 25.58 26.19
CA PRO A 145 14.62 26.28 24.93
C PRO A 145 14.72 27.79 25.07
N GLU A 146 15.38 28.45 24.12
CA GLU A 146 15.43 29.91 24.02
C GLU A 146 14.07 30.47 23.59
N ASN A 147 13.74 31.70 24.02
CA ASN A 147 12.46 32.37 23.69
C ASN A 147 11.20 31.52 23.98
N LEU A 148 11.25 30.78 25.09
CA LEU A 148 10.14 29.97 25.56
C LEU A 148 8.90 30.85 25.81
N THR A 149 7.76 30.43 25.28
CA THR A 149 6.47 31.09 25.51
C THR A 149 5.95 30.85 26.93
N ASP A 150 5.10 31.76 27.41
CA ASP A 150 4.33 31.60 28.65
C ASP A 150 3.03 30.79 28.45
N SER A 151 2.72 30.38 27.21
CA SER A 151 1.53 29.57 26.88
C SER A 151 1.53 28.22 27.61
N PRO A 152 0.57 27.96 28.53
CA PRO A 152 0.50 26.71 29.28
C PRO A 152 0.36 25.47 28.39
N ASP A 153 -0.36 25.58 27.28
CA ASP A 153 -0.60 24.47 26.36
C ASP A 153 0.68 24.07 25.61
N ILE A 154 1.48 25.06 25.19
CA ILE A 154 2.77 24.82 24.54
C ILE A 154 3.77 24.23 25.54
N LEU A 155 3.82 24.77 26.76
CA LEU A 155 4.66 24.22 27.84
C LEU A 155 4.29 22.77 28.15
N SER A 156 2.99 22.44 28.19
CA SER A 156 2.50 21.07 28.35
C SER A 156 2.96 20.15 27.20
N LYS A 157 2.91 20.63 25.95
CA LYS A 157 3.41 19.86 24.79
C LYS A 157 4.93 19.65 24.83
N LEU A 158 5.69 20.62 25.31
CA LEU A 158 7.14 20.48 25.50
C LEU A 158 7.48 19.50 26.64
N GLN A 159 6.65 19.43 27.69
CA GLN A 159 6.78 18.39 28.70
C GLN A 159 6.55 16.99 28.10
N VAL A 160 5.49 16.83 27.29
CA VAL A 160 5.24 15.59 26.55
C VAL A 160 6.41 15.24 25.63
N ALA A 161 7.00 16.23 24.96
CA ALA A 161 8.20 16.03 24.14
C ALA A 161 9.38 15.49 24.97
N ALA A 162 9.63 16.05 26.16
CA ALA A 162 10.66 15.57 27.07
C ALA A 162 10.44 14.10 27.48
N ASP A 163 9.18 13.70 27.74
CA ASP A 163 8.83 12.32 28.06
C ASP A 163 9.12 11.39 26.88
N TYR A 164 8.77 11.78 25.64
CA TYR A 164 9.07 10.99 24.44
C TYR A 164 10.57 10.86 24.18
N ILE A 165 11.36 11.92 24.41
CA ILE A 165 12.83 11.86 24.32
C ILE A 165 13.37 10.80 25.27
N ALA A 166 12.87 10.74 26.51
CA ALA A 166 13.29 9.74 27.49
C ALA A 166 12.92 8.31 27.04
N LEU A 167 11.72 8.11 26.49
CA LEU A 167 11.28 6.82 25.98
C LEU A 167 12.10 6.34 24.77
N ILE A 168 12.44 7.22 23.84
CA ILE A 168 13.28 6.90 22.68
C ILE A 168 14.70 6.55 23.13
N ARG A 169 15.28 7.28 24.09
CA ARG A 169 16.60 6.93 24.65
C ARG A 169 16.57 5.55 25.32
N LYS A 170 15.52 5.25 26.08
CA LYS A 170 15.33 3.94 26.73
C LYS A 170 15.17 2.79 25.71
N SER A 171 14.60 3.07 24.55
CA SER A 171 14.28 2.09 23.50
C SER A 171 15.52 1.32 23.02
N THR A 172 16.58 2.02 22.62
CA THR A 172 17.79 1.39 22.06
C THR A 172 18.53 0.50 23.08
N ALA A 173 18.66 0.95 24.34
CA ALA A 173 19.19 0.11 25.40
C ALA A 173 18.26 -1.08 25.75
N GLY A 174 16.95 -0.85 25.69
CA GLY A 174 15.91 -1.87 25.89
C GLY A 174 15.99 -2.99 24.86
N GLU A 175 16.21 -2.68 23.59
CA GLU A 175 16.32 -3.65 22.50
C GLU A 175 17.37 -4.73 22.76
N MET A 176 18.61 -4.32 23.03
CA MET A 176 19.71 -5.25 23.27
C MET A 176 19.56 -6.00 24.59
N SER A 177 19.16 -5.31 25.66
CA SER A 177 18.99 -5.92 26.97
C SER A 177 17.88 -6.97 26.97
N SER A 178 16.75 -6.69 26.32
CA SER A 178 15.65 -7.64 26.16
C SER A 178 16.02 -8.83 25.29
N LEU A 179 16.79 -8.64 24.21
CA LEU A 179 17.31 -9.76 23.41
C LEU A 179 18.19 -10.70 24.26
N LEU A 180 19.15 -10.14 24.99
CA LEU A 180 20.03 -10.92 25.87
C LEU A 180 19.27 -11.61 27.01
N ASN A 181 18.21 -10.98 27.53
CA ASN A 181 17.35 -11.57 28.53
C ASN A 181 16.52 -12.73 27.95
N ALA A 182 15.94 -12.57 26.75
CA ALA A 182 15.20 -13.62 26.05
C ALA A 182 16.07 -14.85 25.79
N LEU A 183 17.31 -14.66 25.33
CA LEU A 183 18.27 -15.74 25.09
C LEU A 183 18.66 -16.50 26.36
N LYS A 184 18.50 -15.89 27.54
CA LYS A 184 18.67 -16.55 28.85
C LYS A 184 17.39 -17.25 29.35
N GLY A 185 16.31 -17.26 28.55
CA GLY A 185 15.00 -17.76 28.98
C GLY A 185 14.27 -16.82 29.94
N GLY A 186 14.68 -15.55 30.00
CA GLY A 186 14.05 -14.54 30.84
C GLY A 186 12.74 -13.98 30.26
N TYR A 187 11.92 -13.41 31.13
CA TYR A 187 10.67 -12.74 30.73
C TYR A 187 10.95 -11.40 30.05
N VAL A 188 10.43 -11.23 28.82
CA VAL A 188 10.44 -9.95 28.09
C VAL A 188 9.10 -9.28 28.28
N GLU A 189 9.11 -8.04 28.80
CA GLU A 189 7.89 -7.28 29.08
C GLU A 189 7.06 -7.07 27.80
N PRO A 190 5.74 -7.33 27.83
CA PRO A 190 4.87 -7.08 26.70
C PRO A 190 4.56 -5.59 26.52
N GLY A 191 4.26 -5.19 25.30
CA GLY A 191 3.88 -3.80 24.98
C GLY A 191 3.05 -3.69 23.72
N LEU A 192 2.37 -2.56 23.50
CA LEU A 192 1.63 -2.36 22.25
C LEU A 192 2.58 -2.14 21.07
N GLY A 193 2.39 -2.87 19.97
CA GLY A 193 3.08 -2.66 18.70
C GLY A 193 2.23 -1.79 17.78
N ARG A 194 2.54 -0.50 17.67
CA ARG A 194 1.81 0.47 16.84
C ARG A 194 2.76 1.51 16.25
N GLU A 195 2.22 2.34 15.34
CA GLU A 195 2.91 3.52 14.81
C GLU A 195 3.09 4.59 15.90
N PRO A 196 4.33 4.92 16.32
CA PRO A 196 4.59 5.86 17.43
C PRO A 196 4.10 7.29 17.18
N LEU A 197 3.97 7.73 15.92
CA LEU A 197 3.46 9.07 15.60
C LEU A 197 2.02 9.32 16.10
N MET A 198 1.18 8.28 16.04
CA MET A 198 -0.21 8.35 16.50
C MET A 198 -0.42 7.61 17.83
N ASN A 199 0.48 6.68 18.16
CA ASN A 199 0.38 5.83 19.34
C ASN A 199 1.72 5.80 20.11
N PRO A 200 2.05 6.88 20.86
CA PRO A 200 3.30 6.98 21.60
C PRO A 200 3.50 5.89 22.66
N SER A 201 2.43 5.23 23.10
CA SER A 201 2.45 4.07 24.01
C SER A 201 3.19 2.84 23.45
N SER A 202 3.51 2.86 22.15
CA SER A 202 4.40 1.88 21.52
C SER A 202 5.86 2.00 22.00
N LEU A 203 6.25 3.17 22.53
CA LEU A 203 7.54 3.37 23.16
C LEU A 203 7.50 3.03 24.67
N PRO A 204 8.61 2.57 25.27
CA PRO A 204 9.88 2.26 24.62
C PRO A 204 9.80 0.96 23.79
N THR A 205 10.71 0.82 22.82
CA THR A 205 10.94 -0.46 22.11
C THR A 205 11.69 -1.46 23.00
N GLY A 206 12.08 -2.61 22.45
CA GLY A 206 12.68 -3.70 23.23
C GLY A 206 11.67 -4.48 24.07
N ARG A 207 10.40 -4.48 23.67
CA ARG A 207 9.30 -5.20 24.32
C ARG A 207 8.77 -6.31 23.41
N ASN A 208 8.18 -7.35 24.01
CA ASN A 208 7.48 -8.40 23.28
C ASN A 208 6.11 -7.86 22.84
N PHE A 209 6.07 -7.23 21.67
CA PHE A 209 4.88 -6.47 21.32
C PHE A 209 3.65 -7.37 21.05
N TYR A 210 2.48 -6.84 21.33
CA TYR A 210 1.19 -7.38 20.93
C TYR A 210 0.37 -6.30 20.19
N THR A 211 -0.64 -6.73 19.43
CA THR A 211 -1.52 -5.82 18.68
C THR A 211 -2.70 -5.38 19.54
N ILE A 212 -3.88 -5.25 18.94
CA ILE A 212 -5.11 -4.80 19.59
C ILE A 212 -6.04 -5.98 19.82
N ASP A 213 -6.95 -5.87 20.79
CA ASP A 213 -8.02 -6.84 20.96
C ASP A 213 -8.95 -6.80 19.74
N PRO A 214 -9.09 -7.90 18.96
CA PRO A 214 -10.00 -7.93 17.82
C PRO A 214 -11.46 -7.63 18.19
N SER A 215 -11.86 -7.86 19.45
CA SER A 215 -13.22 -7.62 19.94
C SER A 215 -13.60 -6.13 19.98
N THR A 216 -12.61 -5.23 20.01
CA THR A 216 -12.83 -3.78 20.05
C THR A 216 -12.84 -3.13 18.67
N VAL A 217 -12.71 -3.93 17.59
CA VAL A 217 -12.60 -3.43 16.22
C VAL A 217 -13.97 -3.46 15.52
N PRO A 218 -14.41 -2.35 14.87
CA PRO A 218 -13.76 -1.04 14.87
C PRO A 218 -14.02 -0.26 16.17
N THR A 219 -13.10 0.62 16.56
CA THR A 219 -13.34 1.56 17.67
C THR A 219 -14.35 2.65 17.26
N GLN A 220 -14.89 3.38 18.23
CA GLN A 220 -15.79 4.52 17.93
C GLN A 220 -15.06 5.62 17.14
N ALA A 221 -13.79 5.89 17.45
CA ALA A 221 -12.98 6.85 16.72
C ALA A 221 -12.74 6.40 15.27
N ALA A 222 -12.41 5.11 15.07
CA ALA A 222 -12.29 4.54 13.73
C ALA A 222 -13.61 4.57 12.95
N TYR A 223 -14.76 4.41 13.62
CA TYR A 223 -16.07 4.55 12.99
C TYR A 223 -16.32 5.96 12.46
N THR A 224 -15.99 6.98 13.25
CA THR A 224 -16.05 8.39 12.82
C THR A 224 -15.08 8.67 11.67
N MET A 225 -13.87 8.10 11.73
CA MET A 225 -12.89 8.17 10.64
C MET A 225 -13.46 7.56 9.35
N GLY A 226 -14.09 6.39 9.43
CA GLY A 226 -14.76 5.73 8.30
C GLY A 226 -15.86 6.58 7.67
N ALA A 227 -16.64 7.32 8.48
CA ALA A 227 -17.67 8.23 7.98
C ALA A 227 -17.06 9.41 7.19
N GLU A 228 -15.96 9.97 7.68
CA GLU A 228 -15.23 11.04 7.00
C GLU A 228 -14.57 10.54 5.69
N ILE A 229 -14.03 9.31 5.69
CA ILE A 229 -13.53 8.66 4.48
C ILE A 229 -14.66 8.53 3.45
N VAL A 230 -15.84 8.00 3.83
CA VAL A 230 -16.99 7.91 2.92
C VAL A 230 -17.38 9.28 2.38
N ARG A 231 -17.43 10.32 3.22
CA ARG A 231 -17.75 11.68 2.78
C ARG A 231 -16.80 12.17 1.70
N ARG A 232 -15.49 11.96 1.88
CA ARG A 232 -14.46 12.36 0.91
C ARG A 232 -14.51 11.54 -0.37
N VAL A 233 -14.68 10.22 -0.25
CA VAL A 233 -14.83 9.33 -1.41
C VAL A 233 -16.06 9.73 -2.22
N LEU A 234 -17.22 9.93 -1.61
CA LEU A 234 -18.44 10.28 -2.35
C LEU A 234 -18.39 11.68 -2.96
N ALA A 235 -17.62 12.61 -2.38
CA ALA A 235 -17.40 13.92 -2.97
C ALA A 235 -16.61 13.87 -4.30
N THR A 236 -15.94 12.75 -4.62
CA THR A 236 -15.27 12.58 -5.92
C THR A 236 -16.21 12.12 -7.04
N TYR A 237 -17.47 11.84 -6.74
CA TYR A 237 -18.46 11.36 -7.71
C TYR A 237 -19.57 12.39 -7.92
N THR A 238 -20.03 12.54 -9.16
CA THR A 238 -21.23 13.32 -9.50
C THR A 238 -22.50 12.62 -9.00
N GLU A 239 -22.53 11.29 -9.13
CA GLU A 239 -23.60 10.40 -8.69
C GLU A 239 -22.98 9.30 -7.82
N PRO A 240 -23.58 8.91 -6.68
CA PRO A 240 -23.02 7.88 -5.83
C PRO A 240 -22.78 6.56 -6.60
N PRO A 241 -21.58 5.95 -6.48
CA PRO A 241 -21.30 4.69 -7.15
C PRO A 241 -22.19 3.57 -6.61
N GLU A 242 -22.55 2.62 -7.47
CA GLU A 242 -23.39 1.50 -7.05
C GLU A 242 -22.60 0.48 -6.21
N LYS A 243 -21.34 0.25 -6.57
CA LYS A 243 -20.46 -0.76 -5.98
C LYS A 243 -19.01 -0.31 -5.98
N LEU A 244 -18.34 -0.47 -4.85
CA LEU A 244 -16.90 -0.24 -4.68
C LEU A 244 -16.19 -1.55 -4.29
N ALA A 245 -14.89 -1.67 -4.54
CA ALA A 245 -14.10 -2.76 -4.00
C ALA A 245 -13.04 -2.25 -3.02
N VAL A 246 -12.83 -2.99 -1.94
CA VAL A 246 -12.02 -2.56 -0.79
C VAL A 246 -11.04 -3.67 -0.40
N VAL A 247 -9.77 -3.32 -0.28
CA VAL A 247 -8.72 -4.19 0.28
C VAL A 247 -8.52 -3.83 1.76
N ILE A 248 -8.56 -4.83 2.65
CA ILE A 248 -8.34 -4.65 4.10
C ILE A 248 -7.21 -5.56 4.59
N TRP A 249 -6.21 -4.97 5.24
CA TRP A 249 -5.07 -5.70 5.79
C TRP A 249 -5.11 -5.78 7.32
N GLY A 250 -4.62 -6.90 7.86
CA GLY A 250 -4.54 -7.10 9.30
C GLY A 250 -3.58 -6.12 9.99
N VAL A 251 -2.45 -5.82 9.35
CA VAL A 251 -1.45 -4.87 9.88
C VAL A 251 -2.02 -3.45 9.97
N ASP A 252 -2.68 -2.96 8.93
CA ASP A 252 -3.34 -1.65 8.94
C ASP A 252 -4.50 -1.62 9.94
N THR A 253 -5.30 -2.69 10.04
CA THR A 253 -6.39 -2.78 11.03
C THR A 253 -5.88 -2.61 12.46
N ALA A 254 -4.69 -3.14 12.78
CA ALA A 254 -4.07 -2.96 14.09
C ALA A 254 -3.58 -1.53 14.36
N ARG A 255 -3.26 -0.77 13.30
CA ARG A 255 -2.70 0.59 13.35
C ARG A 255 -3.75 1.68 13.24
N ASP A 256 -4.84 1.42 12.51
CA ASP A 256 -5.93 2.35 12.24
C ASP A 256 -7.21 2.08 13.05
N ASP A 257 -7.15 1.09 13.96
CA ASP A 257 -8.25 0.69 14.85
C ASP A 257 -9.54 0.26 14.12
N GLY A 258 -9.43 -0.15 12.85
CA GLY A 258 -10.54 -0.58 12.01
C GLY A 258 -11.13 0.52 11.14
N ALA A 259 -10.33 1.50 10.69
CA ALA A 259 -10.82 2.59 9.85
C ALA A 259 -11.36 2.10 8.50
N MET A 260 -10.67 1.14 7.85
CA MET A 260 -11.14 0.56 6.59
C MET A 260 -12.34 -0.38 6.76
N VAL A 261 -12.45 -1.07 7.90
CA VAL A 261 -13.68 -1.79 8.27
C VAL A 261 -14.85 -0.81 8.42
N SER A 262 -14.60 0.30 9.11
CA SER A 262 -15.58 1.37 9.30
C SER A 262 -15.99 2.06 8.01
N PHE A 263 -15.07 2.20 7.05
CA PHE A 263 -15.38 2.68 5.70
C PHE A 263 -16.46 1.80 5.04
N VAL A 264 -16.29 0.47 5.06
CA VAL A 264 -17.29 -0.47 4.55
C VAL A 264 -18.62 -0.36 5.31
N LEU A 265 -18.60 -0.36 6.65
CA LEU A 265 -19.82 -0.23 7.45
C LEU A 265 -20.59 1.07 7.15
N ASN A 266 -19.87 2.17 6.98
CA ASN A 266 -20.47 3.44 6.60
C ASN A 266 -21.06 3.37 5.20
N LEU A 267 -20.39 2.81 4.17
CA LEU A 267 -20.97 2.63 2.82
C LEU A 267 -22.36 1.95 2.87
N LEU A 268 -22.49 0.91 3.67
CA LEU A 268 -23.71 0.13 3.88
C LEU A 268 -24.80 0.89 4.69
N GLY A 269 -24.42 1.94 5.41
CA GLY A 269 -25.29 2.64 6.36
C GLY A 269 -25.58 1.78 7.59
N VAL A 270 -24.55 1.19 8.18
CA VAL A 270 -24.63 0.34 9.37
C VAL A 270 -23.64 0.85 10.42
N LYS A 271 -24.10 0.91 11.68
CA LYS A 271 -23.31 1.36 12.82
C LYS A 271 -23.02 0.19 13.77
N PRO A 272 -21.78 -0.01 14.23
CA PRO A 272 -21.48 -0.93 15.33
C PRO A 272 -22.21 -0.55 16.62
N VAL A 273 -22.44 -1.53 17.47
CA VAL A 273 -22.91 -1.35 18.84
C VAL A 273 -21.76 -1.71 19.77
N TRP A 274 -21.37 -0.77 20.63
CA TRP A 274 -20.30 -0.95 21.59
C TRP A 274 -20.86 -1.14 22.99
N SER A 275 -20.22 -2.02 23.76
CA SER A 275 -20.37 -2.05 25.22
C SER A 275 -19.66 -0.85 25.88
N SER A 276 -19.85 -0.68 27.19
CA SER A 276 -19.13 0.35 27.97
C SER A 276 -17.61 0.16 27.97
N SER A 277 -17.10 -1.06 27.76
CA SER A 277 -15.67 -1.35 27.65
C SER A 277 -15.11 -1.16 26.23
N GLY A 278 -15.94 -0.77 25.26
CA GLY A 278 -15.52 -0.57 23.88
C GLY A 278 -15.53 -1.84 23.01
N THR A 279 -15.90 -3.00 23.55
CA THR A 279 -16.11 -4.22 22.75
C THR A 279 -17.30 -4.06 21.83
N VAL A 280 -17.16 -4.44 20.56
CA VAL A 280 -18.24 -4.48 19.57
C VAL A 280 -19.13 -5.70 19.84
N THR A 281 -20.37 -5.45 20.25
CA THR A 281 -21.34 -6.49 20.61
C THR A 281 -22.36 -6.78 19.53
N GLY A 282 -22.44 -5.92 18.50
CA GLY A 282 -23.35 -6.09 17.38
C GLY A 282 -23.27 -4.95 16.38
N VAL A 283 -24.26 -4.90 15.50
CA VAL A 283 -24.43 -3.87 14.48
C VAL A 283 -25.90 -3.48 14.39
N LYS A 284 -26.17 -2.22 14.04
CA LYS A 284 -27.51 -1.68 13.84
C LYS A 284 -27.59 -0.91 12.52
N LEU A 285 -28.73 -1.01 11.86
CA LEU A 285 -29.01 -0.29 10.63
C LEU A 285 -29.20 1.21 10.91
N ILE A 286 -28.66 2.07 10.04
CA ILE A 286 -28.99 3.50 10.00
C ILE A 286 -30.15 3.69 9.01
N PRO A 287 -31.28 4.30 9.43
CA PRO A 287 -32.40 4.60 8.52
C PRO A 287 -31.99 5.53 7.38
N LEU A 288 -32.60 5.41 6.19
CA LEU A 288 -32.27 6.28 5.04
C LEU A 288 -32.48 7.78 5.33
N SER A 289 -33.44 8.13 6.20
CA SER A 289 -33.68 9.51 6.63
C SER A 289 -32.50 10.12 7.40
N GLU A 290 -31.73 9.30 8.11
CA GLU A 290 -30.49 9.70 8.78
C GLU A 290 -29.28 9.56 7.83
N LEU A 291 -29.27 8.52 6.99
CA LEU A 291 -28.16 8.24 6.07
C LEU A 291 -28.02 9.29 4.95
N GLY A 292 -29.15 9.85 4.47
CA GLY A 292 -29.18 10.95 3.49
C GLY A 292 -28.73 10.59 2.07
N ARG A 293 -28.51 9.31 1.77
CA ARG A 293 -28.04 8.80 0.46
C ARG A 293 -28.38 7.32 0.28
N PRO A 294 -28.23 6.75 -0.94
CA PRO A 294 -28.31 5.31 -1.14
C PRO A 294 -27.29 4.53 -0.31
N ARG A 295 -27.63 3.29 0.05
CA ARG A 295 -26.68 2.29 0.55
C ARG A 295 -25.84 1.80 -0.63
N ILE A 296 -24.53 1.87 -0.48
CA ILE A 296 -23.57 1.51 -1.53
C ILE A 296 -23.05 0.10 -1.23
N ASP A 297 -23.04 -0.78 -2.24
CA ASP A 297 -22.53 -2.14 -2.08
C ASP A 297 -20.99 -2.14 -2.11
N ALA A 298 -20.38 -3.16 -1.51
CA ALA A 298 -18.94 -3.28 -1.43
C ALA A 298 -18.47 -4.73 -1.60
N VAL A 299 -17.41 -4.93 -2.39
CA VAL A 299 -16.69 -6.21 -2.48
C VAL A 299 -15.41 -6.08 -1.66
N VAL A 300 -15.27 -6.91 -0.62
CA VAL A 300 -14.17 -6.81 0.34
C VAL A 300 -13.19 -7.95 0.10
N THR A 301 -11.94 -7.62 -0.17
CA THR A 301 -10.83 -8.58 -0.14
C THR A 301 -9.98 -8.31 1.10
N VAL A 302 -9.67 -9.35 1.86
CA VAL A 302 -8.89 -9.25 3.09
C VAL A 302 -7.61 -10.07 2.99
N SER A 303 -6.54 -9.59 3.63
CA SER A 303 -5.30 -10.38 3.76
C SER A 303 -5.54 -11.67 4.56
N GLY A 304 -4.70 -12.69 4.35
CA GLY A 304 -4.73 -13.91 5.18
C GLY A 304 -4.53 -13.61 6.67
N LEU A 305 -3.68 -12.64 7.00
CA LEU A 305 -3.49 -12.18 8.38
C LEU A 305 -4.77 -11.57 8.98
N PHE A 306 -5.53 -10.80 8.19
CA PHE A 306 -6.82 -10.25 8.65
C PHE A 306 -7.80 -11.38 8.96
N ARG A 307 -7.93 -12.36 8.07
CA ARG A 307 -8.78 -13.54 8.29
C ARG A 307 -8.43 -14.25 9.61
N ASP A 308 -7.14 -14.41 9.90
CA ASP A 308 -6.67 -15.17 11.06
C ASP A 308 -6.85 -14.40 12.38
N VAL A 309 -6.55 -13.10 12.39
CA VAL A 309 -6.58 -12.27 13.62
C VAL A 309 -7.94 -11.64 13.85
N TYR A 310 -8.65 -11.25 12.79
CA TYR A 310 -9.87 -10.44 12.83
C TYR A 310 -11.07 -11.18 12.22
N GLY A 311 -11.11 -12.51 12.29
CA GLY A 311 -12.21 -13.30 11.72
C GLY A 311 -13.59 -12.91 12.28
N GLN A 312 -13.69 -12.55 13.56
CA GLN A 312 -14.93 -12.04 14.16
C GLN A 312 -15.37 -10.70 13.55
N VAL A 313 -14.42 -9.86 13.12
CA VAL A 313 -14.70 -8.59 12.43
C VAL A 313 -15.23 -8.86 11.02
N ALA A 314 -14.73 -9.89 10.32
CA ALA A 314 -15.32 -10.35 9.06
C ALA A 314 -16.78 -10.79 9.24
N VAL A 315 -17.09 -11.55 10.31
CA VAL A 315 -18.48 -11.91 10.66
C VAL A 315 -19.32 -10.66 10.95
N THR A 316 -18.78 -9.66 11.64
CA THR A 316 -19.48 -8.38 11.88
C THR A 316 -19.80 -7.65 10.57
N MET A 317 -18.88 -7.63 9.61
CA MET A 317 -19.14 -7.07 8.27
C MET A 317 -20.19 -7.88 7.50
N ASP A 318 -20.14 -9.22 7.53
CA ASP A 318 -21.15 -10.07 6.91
C ASP A 318 -22.56 -9.77 7.44
N ARG A 319 -22.69 -9.62 8.76
CA ARG A 319 -23.95 -9.20 9.40
C ARG A 319 -24.39 -7.81 8.96
N ALA A 320 -23.46 -6.88 8.72
CA ALA A 320 -23.78 -5.56 8.19
C ALA A 320 -24.34 -5.62 6.76
N PHE A 321 -23.78 -6.46 5.88
CA PHE A 321 -24.35 -6.70 4.55
C PHE A 321 -25.76 -7.28 4.62
N ARG A 322 -25.98 -8.26 5.51
CA ARG A 322 -27.31 -8.84 5.74
C ARG A 322 -28.30 -7.81 6.29
N LEU A 323 -27.86 -6.89 7.16
CA LEU A 323 -28.72 -5.80 7.66
C LEU A 323 -29.07 -4.82 6.54
N ALA A 324 -28.11 -4.47 5.68
CA ALA A 324 -28.36 -3.65 4.51
C ALA A 324 -29.36 -4.34 3.56
N LEU A 325 -29.24 -5.65 3.31
CA LEU A 325 -30.24 -6.41 2.55
C LEU A 325 -31.63 -6.38 3.22
N ALA A 326 -31.69 -6.64 4.53
CA ALA A 326 -32.93 -6.65 5.30
C ALA A 326 -33.64 -5.28 5.32
N ALA A 327 -32.90 -4.19 5.07
CA ALA A 327 -33.47 -2.86 4.94
C ALA A 327 -34.50 -2.74 3.80
N SER A 328 -34.40 -3.57 2.74
CA SER A 328 -35.36 -3.63 1.64
C SER A 328 -36.21 -4.90 1.64
N TYR A 329 -36.28 -5.60 2.79
CA TYR A 329 -36.91 -6.91 2.90
C TYR A 329 -38.35 -6.95 2.38
N THR A 330 -39.21 -6.05 2.85
CA THR A 330 -40.62 -5.99 2.45
C THR A 330 -40.76 -5.62 0.98
N THR A 331 -39.99 -4.63 0.51
CA THR A 331 -39.95 -4.18 -0.89
C THR A 331 -39.60 -5.34 -1.83
N ILE A 332 -38.62 -6.17 -1.47
CA ILE A 332 -38.22 -7.34 -2.26
C ILE A 332 -39.36 -8.38 -2.30
N LEU A 333 -39.98 -8.70 -1.16
CA LEU A 333 -41.05 -9.70 -1.13
C LEU A 333 -42.29 -9.29 -1.92
N GLU A 334 -42.64 -8.00 -1.90
CA GLU A 334 -43.78 -7.47 -2.65
C GLU A 334 -43.51 -7.47 -4.17
N GLY A 335 -42.30 -7.08 -4.59
CA GLY A 335 -41.93 -7.04 -6.00
C GLY A 335 -41.51 -8.38 -6.61
N TYR A 336 -40.94 -9.28 -5.80
CA TYR A 336 -40.28 -10.51 -6.24
C TYR A 336 -40.60 -11.69 -5.29
N PRO A 337 -41.88 -12.09 -5.14
CA PRO A 337 -42.27 -13.15 -4.20
C PRO A 337 -41.56 -14.49 -4.45
N GLN A 338 -41.12 -14.75 -5.68
CA GLN A 338 -40.38 -15.96 -6.06
C GLN A 338 -39.03 -16.11 -5.35
N VAL A 339 -38.43 -15.05 -4.81
CA VAL A 339 -37.16 -15.12 -4.07
C VAL A 339 -37.33 -15.25 -2.55
N SER A 340 -38.56 -15.42 -2.05
CA SER A 340 -38.88 -15.45 -0.61
C SER A 340 -38.01 -16.44 0.19
N GLU A 341 -37.88 -17.69 -0.28
CA GLU A 341 -37.07 -18.70 0.41
C GLU A 341 -35.58 -18.31 0.46
N ALA A 342 -35.05 -17.80 -0.66
CA ALA A 342 -33.67 -17.31 -0.74
C ALA A 342 -33.43 -16.13 0.20
N LEU A 343 -34.38 -15.19 0.27
CA LEU A 343 -34.30 -14.02 1.13
C LEU A 343 -34.31 -14.42 2.61
N GLU A 344 -35.20 -15.34 3.01
CA GLU A 344 -35.24 -15.87 4.37
C GLU A 344 -33.94 -16.59 4.75
N ALA A 345 -33.35 -17.35 3.82
CA ALA A 345 -32.05 -17.98 4.04
C ALA A 345 -30.93 -16.95 4.24
N ALA A 346 -30.93 -15.86 3.46
CA ALA A 346 -29.95 -14.78 3.56
C ALA A 346 -30.06 -13.98 4.87
N VAL A 347 -31.26 -13.79 5.42
CA VAL A 347 -31.43 -13.03 6.68
C VAL A 347 -31.47 -13.90 7.93
N LYS A 348 -31.47 -15.23 7.80
CA LYS A 348 -31.53 -16.19 8.91
C LYS A 348 -30.53 -15.90 10.04
N PRO A 349 -29.23 -15.56 9.79
CA PRO A 349 -28.30 -15.22 10.87
C PRO A 349 -28.78 -14.05 11.74
N LEU A 350 -29.39 -13.02 11.13
CA LEU A 350 -29.93 -11.88 11.87
C LEU A 350 -31.11 -12.29 12.76
N ARG A 351 -31.97 -13.20 12.30
CA ARG A 351 -33.09 -13.72 13.09
C ARG A 351 -32.59 -14.50 14.31
N THR A 352 -31.60 -15.37 14.11
CA THR A 352 -30.98 -16.15 15.19
C THR A 352 -30.39 -15.24 16.29
N LEU A 353 -29.81 -14.12 15.89
CA LEU A 353 -29.22 -13.13 16.80
C LEU A 353 -30.21 -12.08 17.31
N LYS A 354 -31.49 -12.15 16.91
CA LYS A 354 -32.52 -11.14 17.23
C LYS A 354 -32.15 -9.72 16.77
N LEU A 355 -31.39 -9.62 15.68
CA LEU A 355 -31.02 -8.37 15.00
C LEU A 355 -31.92 -8.05 13.80
N PHE A 356 -32.74 -9.01 13.37
CA PHE A 356 -33.60 -8.83 12.20
C PHE A 356 -34.73 -7.84 12.46
N THR A 357 -34.82 -6.81 11.63
CA THR A 357 -35.98 -5.93 11.51
C THR A 357 -36.28 -5.78 10.02
N PRO A 358 -37.49 -6.14 9.53
CA PRO A 358 -37.81 -5.99 8.12
C PRO A 358 -37.95 -4.50 7.79
N GLY A 359 -37.21 -4.04 6.78
CA GLY A 359 -37.35 -2.69 6.24
C GLY A 359 -38.07 -2.66 4.90
N SER A 360 -38.44 -1.45 4.48
CA SER A 360 -39.11 -1.15 3.21
C SER A 360 -38.34 -0.09 2.41
N ASP A 361 -37.01 -0.03 2.56
CA ASP A 361 -36.16 0.85 1.76
C ASP A 361 -36.42 0.57 0.27
N PRO A 362 -36.63 1.60 -0.58
CA PRO A 362 -36.75 1.43 -2.02
C PRO A 362 -35.48 0.80 -2.61
N LEU A 363 -35.63 -0.01 -3.66
CA LEU A 363 -34.50 -0.74 -4.26
C LEU A 363 -33.46 0.22 -4.87
N GLU A 364 -33.91 1.32 -5.47
CA GLU A 364 -33.06 2.38 -6.02
C GLU A 364 -32.17 3.06 -4.95
N MET A 365 -32.56 2.97 -3.67
CA MET A 365 -31.79 3.50 -2.54
C MET A 365 -30.93 2.43 -1.85
N ASN A 366 -30.91 1.19 -2.35
CA ASN A 366 -30.21 0.08 -1.71
C ASN A 366 -29.51 -0.84 -2.71
N ARG A 367 -28.25 -0.52 -3.02
CA ARG A 367 -27.45 -1.25 -4.01
C ARG A 367 -27.09 -2.66 -3.57
N VAL A 368 -26.99 -2.91 -2.26
CA VAL A 368 -26.79 -4.26 -1.71
C VAL A 368 -27.98 -5.16 -2.06
N ALA A 369 -29.20 -4.65 -1.88
CA ALA A 369 -30.43 -5.38 -2.20
C ALA A 369 -30.58 -5.63 -3.70
N VAL A 370 -30.29 -4.63 -4.55
CA VAL A 370 -30.34 -4.77 -6.01
C VAL A 370 -29.39 -5.86 -6.49
N HIS A 371 -28.10 -5.80 -6.12
CA HIS A 371 -27.13 -6.80 -6.59
C HIS A 371 -27.41 -8.19 -6.01
N TRP A 372 -27.89 -8.28 -4.76
CA TRP A 372 -28.32 -9.57 -4.20
C TRP A 372 -29.46 -10.18 -5.02
N LEU A 373 -30.47 -9.38 -5.37
CA LEU A 373 -31.61 -9.83 -6.15
C LEU A 373 -31.20 -10.32 -7.54
N GLU A 374 -30.34 -9.58 -8.24
CA GLU A 374 -29.78 -9.96 -9.54
C GLU A 374 -29.04 -11.31 -9.48
N LEU A 375 -28.19 -11.48 -8.47
CA LEU A 375 -27.45 -12.72 -8.24
C LEU A 375 -28.37 -13.91 -7.93
N VAL A 376 -29.35 -13.72 -7.03
CA VAL A 376 -30.30 -14.79 -6.70
C VAL A 376 -31.10 -15.20 -7.91
N GLN A 377 -31.62 -14.26 -8.70
CA GLN A 377 -32.36 -14.56 -9.92
C GLN A 377 -31.50 -15.33 -10.92
N LYS A 378 -30.22 -14.93 -11.09
CA LYS A 378 -29.25 -15.65 -11.92
C LYS A 378 -29.09 -17.09 -11.44
N TYR A 379 -28.84 -17.31 -10.14
CA TYR A 379 -28.56 -18.64 -9.59
C TYR A 379 -29.79 -19.55 -9.59
N LEU A 380 -30.98 -19.02 -9.27
CA LEU A 380 -32.23 -19.74 -9.40
C LEU A 380 -32.50 -20.14 -10.86
N GLY A 381 -32.24 -19.24 -11.81
CA GLY A 381 -32.34 -19.53 -13.24
C GLY A 381 -31.38 -20.62 -13.72
N ALA A 382 -30.24 -20.79 -13.03
CA ALA A 382 -29.29 -21.88 -13.24
C ALA A 382 -29.65 -23.18 -12.50
N GLY A 383 -30.78 -23.23 -11.80
CA GLY A 383 -31.25 -24.41 -11.07
C GLY A 383 -30.65 -24.61 -9.67
N MET A 384 -29.95 -23.60 -9.13
CA MET A 384 -29.44 -23.64 -7.75
C MET A 384 -30.61 -23.66 -6.76
N ASN A 385 -30.45 -24.38 -5.65
CA ASN A 385 -31.44 -24.38 -4.57
C ASN A 385 -31.62 -22.96 -4.00
N ALA A 386 -32.85 -22.56 -3.68
CA ALA A 386 -33.13 -21.19 -3.24
C ALA A 386 -32.39 -20.79 -1.97
N SER A 387 -32.31 -21.67 -0.97
CA SER A 387 -31.58 -21.41 0.27
C SER A 387 -30.07 -21.27 0.04
N GLU A 388 -29.50 -22.04 -0.90
CA GLU A 388 -28.10 -21.93 -1.31
C GLU A 388 -27.86 -20.63 -2.08
N ALA A 389 -28.69 -20.33 -3.08
CA ALA A 389 -28.63 -19.12 -3.88
C ALA A 389 -28.70 -17.85 -3.01
N GLY A 390 -29.63 -17.81 -2.05
CA GLY A 390 -29.79 -16.68 -1.14
C GLY A 390 -28.58 -16.43 -0.25
N ASN A 391 -27.97 -17.49 0.29
CA ASN A 391 -26.75 -17.38 1.07
C ASN A 391 -25.55 -16.98 0.21
N LEU A 392 -25.34 -17.63 -0.93
CA LEU A 392 -24.22 -17.32 -1.81
C LEU A 392 -24.27 -15.88 -2.31
N ALA A 393 -25.46 -15.40 -2.69
CA ALA A 393 -25.66 -14.06 -3.23
C ALA A 393 -25.39 -12.92 -2.24
N ILE A 394 -25.33 -13.17 -0.91
CA ILE A 394 -25.02 -12.14 0.10
C ILE A 394 -23.56 -12.14 0.55
N TYR A 395 -22.74 -13.12 0.13
CA TYR A 395 -21.32 -13.12 0.48
C TYR A 395 -20.59 -11.98 -0.22
N ARG A 396 -19.73 -11.27 0.51
CA ARG A 396 -18.99 -10.09 0.02
C ARG A 396 -17.53 -10.04 0.47
N ILE A 397 -17.09 -10.96 1.33
CA ILE A 397 -15.78 -10.93 1.96
C ILE A 397 -14.96 -12.11 1.45
N PHE A 398 -13.78 -11.82 0.91
CA PHE A 398 -12.92 -12.77 0.21
C PHE A 398 -11.48 -12.71 0.73
N ALA A 399 -10.78 -13.83 0.77
CA ALA A 399 -9.38 -13.90 1.22
C ALA A 399 -8.65 -15.08 0.55
N PRO A 400 -7.32 -15.22 0.74
CA PRO A 400 -6.64 -16.47 0.48
C PRO A 400 -7.27 -17.65 1.26
N PRO A 401 -7.15 -18.90 0.79
CA PRO A 401 -7.62 -20.08 1.51
C PRO A 401 -6.99 -20.19 2.91
N LEU A 402 -7.65 -20.91 3.82
CA LEU A 402 -7.11 -21.18 5.16
C LEU A 402 -5.69 -21.74 5.08
N GLY A 403 -4.78 -21.19 5.90
CA GLY A 403 -3.35 -21.55 5.89
C GLY A 403 -2.53 -20.93 4.75
N SER A 404 -3.13 -20.19 3.84
CA SER A 404 -2.45 -19.46 2.76
C SER A 404 -2.43 -17.94 2.99
N TYR A 405 -1.43 -17.28 2.40
CA TYR A 405 -1.19 -15.83 2.41
C TYR A 405 -0.74 -15.36 1.02
N GLY A 406 -0.83 -14.05 0.77
CA GLY A 406 -0.45 -13.43 -0.51
C GLY A 406 -1.36 -13.81 -1.68
N THR A 407 -1.37 -13.00 -2.72
CA THR A 407 -2.16 -13.24 -3.93
C THR A 407 -1.39 -13.98 -5.03
N GLY A 408 -0.06 -14.09 -4.89
CA GLY A 408 0.84 -14.69 -5.88
C GLY A 408 1.16 -13.77 -7.05
N VAL A 409 0.48 -12.61 -7.15
CA VAL A 409 0.64 -11.65 -8.26
C VAL A 409 1.99 -10.98 -8.19
N LYS A 410 2.53 -10.69 -7.01
CA LYS A 410 3.86 -10.06 -6.92
C LYS A 410 4.96 -10.97 -7.45
N GLU A 411 5.01 -12.23 -7.02
CA GLU A 411 6.05 -13.16 -7.43
C GLU A 411 5.96 -13.41 -8.95
N ALA A 412 4.75 -13.65 -9.47
CA ALA A 412 4.55 -13.86 -10.89
C ALA A 412 4.78 -12.58 -11.71
N GLY A 413 4.30 -11.43 -11.23
CA GLY A 413 4.31 -10.15 -11.93
C GLY A 413 5.72 -9.58 -12.10
N GLU A 414 6.60 -9.77 -11.12
CA GLU A 414 8.04 -9.44 -11.25
C GLU A 414 8.72 -10.30 -12.32
N MET A 415 8.23 -11.52 -12.55
CA MET A 415 8.75 -12.46 -13.54
C MET A 415 8.03 -12.37 -14.89
N SER A 416 8.07 -11.20 -15.54
CA SER A 416 7.26 -10.90 -16.72
C SER A 416 7.43 -11.84 -17.94
N TRP A 417 8.55 -12.57 -18.02
CA TRP A 417 8.78 -13.59 -19.06
C TRP A 417 8.10 -14.95 -18.80
N THR A 418 7.38 -15.10 -17.67
CA THR A 418 6.71 -16.35 -17.28
C THR A 418 5.24 -16.42 -17.70
N TYR A 419 4.68 -15.31 -18.20
CA TYR A 419 3.31 -15.21 -18.70
C TYR A 419 3.26 -14.44 -20.02
N ASN A 420 2.22 -14.66 -20.83
CA ASN A 420 2.04 -13.97 -22.12
C ASN A 420 1.12 -12.75 -22.00
N SER A 421 0.25 -12.75 -21.00
CA SER A 421 -0.68 -11.66 -20.72
C SER A 421 -0.85 -11.46 -19.22
N THR A 422 -1.06 -10.21 -18.82
CA THR A 422 -1.44 -9.85 -17.44
C THR A 422 -2.82 -10.42 -17.05
N ASP A 423 -3.59 -10.95 -18.01
CA ASP A 423 -4.79 -11.75 -17.74
C ASP A 423 -4.49 -13.07 -17.01
N GLU A 424 -3.28 -13.62 -17.14
CA GLU A 424 -2.85 -14.80 -16.39
C GLU A 424 -2.59 -14.45 -14.91
N LEU A 425 -2.09 -13.23 -14.64
CA LEU A 425 -1.97 -12.71 -13.27
C LEU A 425 -3.35 -12.44 -12.65
N ALA A 426 -4.30 -11.95 -13.44
CA ALA A 426 -5.69 -11.81 -13.01
C ALA A 426 -6.31 -13.16 -12.63
N ASP A 427 -6.05 -14.23 -13.39
CA ASP A 427 -6.51 -15.58 -13.04
C ASP A 427 -5.86 -16.10 -11.75
N LEU A 428 -4.57 -15.84 -11.58
CA LEU A 428 -3.86 -16.20 -10.35
C LEU A 428 -4.47 -15.49 -9.14
N PHE A 429 -4.72 -14.18 -9.24
CA PHE A 429 -5.41 -13.41 -8.22
C PHE A 429 -6.79 -13.99 -7.92
N MET A 430 -7.62 -14.20 -8.95
CA MET A 430 -8.99 -14.70 -8.81
C MET A 430 -9.02 -16.10 -8.18
N SER A 431 -8.08 -16.97 -8.55
CA SER A 431 -7.93 -18.27 -7.90
C SER A 431 -7.54 -18.09 -6.44
N ARG A 432 -6.46 -17.37 -6.12
CA ARG A 432 -6.00 -17.28 -4.73
C ARG A 432 -6.97 -16.52 -3.84
N MET A 433 -7.57 -15.43 -4.31
CA MET A 433 -8.47 -14.58 -3.53
C MET A 433 -9.93 -15.01 -3.58
N GLY A 434 -10.31 -15.95 -4.44
CA GLY A 434 -11.70 -16.40 -4.61
C GLY A 434 -12.27 -17.27 -3.49
N THR A 435 -11.80 -17.15 -2.24
CA THR A 435 -12.36 -17.89 -1.09
C THR A 435 -13.19 -16.95 -0.24
N SER A 436 -14.48 -17.22 -0.07
CA SER A 436 -15.40 -16.38 0.70
C SER A 436 -15.41 -16.71 2.19
N TYR A 437 -15.63 -15.69 3.00
CA TYR A 437 -15.71 -15.77 4.46
C TYR A 437 -16.98 -15.09 4.96
N SER A 438 -17.98 -15.89 5.29
CA SER A 438 -19.28 -15.45 5.80
C SER A 438 -19.68 -16.29 7.02
N GLU A 439 -20.60 -15.78 7.84
CA GLU A 439 -21.12 -16.50 9.00
C GLU A 439 -21.78 -17.84 8.63
N THR A 440 -22.34 -17.95 7.42
CA THR A 440 -22.95 -19.21 6.92
C THR A 440 -22.05 -20.02 5.98
N GLY A 441 -20.84 -19.53 5.70
CA GLY A 441 -19.90 -20.15 4.75
C GLY A 441 -18.48 -19.63 4.96
N TRP A 442 -17.73 -20.29 5.84
CA TRP A 442 -16.37 -19.88 6.22
C TRP A 442 -15.30 -20.64 5.44
N GLY A 443 -14.52 -19.95 4.61
CA GLY A 443 -13.42 -20.56 3.85
C GLY A 443 -13.89 -21.36 2.63
N VAL A 444 -14.99 -20.95 1.99
CA VAL A 444 -15.57 -21.66 0.84
C VAL A 444 -15.06 -21.06 -0.46
N LYS A 445 -14.57 -21.90 -1.39
CA LYS A 445 -14.09 -21.45 -2.70
C LYS A 445 -15.27 -21.01 -3.60
N ASN A 446 -15.29 -19.74 -3.99
CA ASN A 446 -16.36 -19.06 -4.70
C ASN A 446 -15.81 -18.07 -5.74
N VAL A 447 -14.98 -18.56 -6.68
CA VAL A 447 -14.35 -17.73 -7.73
C VAL A 447 -15.39 -17.08 -8.64
N ASP A 448 -16.42 -17.82 -9.03
CA ASP A 448 -17.48 -17.33 -9.92
C ASP A 448 -18.29 -16.20 -9.26
N LEU A 449 -18.61 -16.34 -7.98
CA LEU A 449 -19.27 -15.26 -7.23
C LEU A 449 -18.36 -14.03 -7.14
N LEU A 450 -17.06 -14.19 -6.85
CA LEU A 450 -16.14 -13.06 -6.87
C LEU A 450 -16.16 -12.37 -8.23
N ALA A 451 -16.13 -13.15 -9.33
CA ALA A 451 -16.18 -12.60 -10.68
C ALA A 451 -17.48 -11.83 -10.95
N ASP A 452 -18.63 -12.36 -10.51
CA ASP A 452 -19.92 -11.68 -10.64
C ASP A 452 -19.97 -10.37 -9.84
N LEU A 453 -19.41 -10.36 -8.63
CA LEU A 453 -19.39 -9.19 -7.77
C LEU A 453 -18.46 -8.10 -8.29
N LEU A 454 -17.31 -8.46 -8.87
CA LEU A 454 -16.35 -7.51 -9.42
C LEU A 454 -16.87 -6.80 -10.69
N ARG A 455 -17.88 -7.36 -11.38
CA ARG A 455 -18.56 -6.63 -12.45
C ARG A 455 -19.33 -5.43 -11.87
N GLY A 456 -19.16 -4.28 -12.52
CA GLY A 456 -19.77 -3.02 -12.09
C GLY A 456 -19.01 -2.28 -10.97
N VAL A 457 -17.84 -2.78 -10.55
CA VAL A 457 -16.95 -2.01 -9.65
C VAL A 457 -16.32 -0.85 -10.43
N SER A 458 -16.60 0.38 -10.01
CA SER A 458 -16.05 1.60 -10.63
C SER A 458 -14.66 1.96 -10.10
N ALA A 459 -14.39 1.64 -8.83
CA ALA A 459 -13.14 1.98 -8.16
C ALA A 459 -12.77 0.97 -7.08
N VAL A 460 -11.45 0.82 -6.89
CA VAL A 460 -10.82 0.02 -5.83
C VAL A 460 -10.14 0.95 -4.83
N TYR A 461 -10.20 0.59 -3.55
CA TYR A 461 -9.63 1.36 -2.44
C TYR A 461 -8.82 0.47 -1.50
N GLN A 462 -7.67 0.96 -1.04
CA GLN A 462 -6.92 0.36 0.06
C GLN A 462 -6.46 1.43 1.05
N GLY A 463 -6.51 1.10 2.35
CA GLY A 463 -5.99 1.95 3.41
C GLY A 463 -4.46 1.89 3.51
N ARG A 464 -3.85 3.03 3.86
CA ARG A 464 -2.44 3.18 4.25
C ARG A 464 -2.38 3.84 5.62
N SER A 465 -1.96 3.10 6.64
CA SER A 465 -1.95 3.57 8.02
C SER A 465 -0.62 4.21 8.47
N THR A 466 0.42 4.25 7.62
CA THR A 466 1.76 4.73 8.00
C THR A 466 2.50 5.39 6.82
N TYR A 467 3.38 6.34 7.14
CA TYR A 467 4.33 6.92 6.20
C TYR A 467 5.71 6.25 6.19
N LEU A 468 5.94 5.24 7.04
CA LEU A 468 7.24 4.55 7.12
C LEU A 468 7.62 3.84 5.82
N VAL A 469 6.62 3.39 5.06
CA VAL A 469 6.81 2.66 3.80
C VAL A 469 5.93 3.27 2.72
N GLY A 470 6.50 3.53 1.54
CA GLY A 470 5.76 4.01 0.36
C GLY A 470 5.06 2.88 -0.41
N VAL A 471 4.10 3.24 -1.26
CA VAL A 471 3.41 2.30 -2.17
C VAL A 471 4.34 1.78 -3.25
N THR A 472 5.33 2.58 -3.66
CA THR A 472 6.38 2.16 -4.60
C THR A 472 7.47 1.35 -3.92
N GLU A 473 7.29 0.90 -2.68
CA GLU A 473 8.26 0.08 -1.96
C GLU A 473 7.60 -1.12 -1.29
N ASN A 474 6.38 -0.95 -0.77
CA ASN A 474 5.56 -2.03 -0.30
C ASN A 474 4.93 -2.77 -1.50
N ASP A 475 5.64 -3.79 -1.99
CA ASP A 475 5.22 -4.70 -3.06
C ASP A 475 3.86 -5.36 -2.79
N ASP A 476 3.52 -5.62 -1.53
CA ASP A 476 2.24 -6.22 -1.17
C ASP A 476 1.06 -5.35 -1.61
N MET A 477 1.19 -4.01 -1.67
CA MET A 477 0.07 -3.18 -2.13
C MET A 477 -0.22 -3.42 -3.60
N ALA A 478 0.82 -3.61 -4.42
CA ALA A 478 0.64 -3.99 -5.82
C ALA A 478 0.16 -5.45 -5.95
N ASP A 479 0.58 -6.37 -5.07
CA ASP A 479 0.07 -7.75 -5.00
C ASP A 479 -1.46 -7.76 -4.84
N TYR A 480 -1.97 -7.06 -3.83
CA TYR A 480 -3.40 -7.06 -3.51
C TYR A 480 -4.22 -6.09 -4.37
N LEU A 481 -3.91 -4.80 -4.33
CA LEU A 481 -4.71 -3.77 -5.02
C LEU A 481 -4.47 -3.80 -6.53
N GLY A 482 -3.23 -4.01 -6.96
CA GLY A 482 -2.88 -4.19 -8.36
C GLY A 482 -3.47 -5.50 -8.94
N GLY A 483 -3.36 -6.61 -8.22
CA GLY A 483 -4.00 -7.88 -8.60
C GLY A 483 -5.52 -7.77 -8.73
N LEU A 484 -6.18 -7.07 -7.80
CA LEU A 484 -7.62 -6.79 -7.86
C LEU A 484 -7.99 -5.92 -9.06
N SER A 485 -7.17 -4.90 -9.37
CA SER A 485 -7.34 -4.05 -10.55
C SER A 485 -7.25 -4.87 -11.85
N LEU A 486 -6.27 -5.78 -11.96
CA LEU A 486 -6.14 -6.69 -13.09
C LEU A 486 -7.36 -7.61 -13.24
N ALA A 487 -7.85 -8.17 -12.13
CA ALA A 487 -9.04 -9.02 -12.13
C ALA A 487 -10.28 -8.27 -12.64
N ILE A 488 -10.51 -7.05 -12.17
CA ILE A 488 -11.62 -6.22 -12.65
C ILE A 488 -11.43 -5.90 -14.13
N ARG A 489 -10.24 -5.44 -14.54
CA ARG A 489 -9.94 -5.11 -15.95
C ARG A 489 -10.20 -6.28 -16.88
N LYS A 490 -9.80 -7.49 -16.50
CA LYS A 490 -10.06 -8.70 -17.27
C LYS A 490 -11.57 -8.98 -17.43
N LEU A 491 -12.35 -8.76 -16.37
CA LEU A 491 -13.79 -9.04 -16.36
C LEU A 491 -14.62 -7.97 -17.09
N THR A 492 -14.17 -6.71 -17.12
CA THR A 492 -14.93 -5.56 -17.64
C THR A 492 -14.37 -4.98 -18.94
N GLY A 493 -13.11 -5.26 -19.27
CA GLY A 493 -12.37 -4.64 -20.37
C GLY A 493 -11.84 -3.23 -20.04
N SER A 494 -12.10 -2.69 -18.85
CA SER A 494 -11.67 -1.35 -18.43
C SER A 494 -11.01 -1.37 -17.05
N THR A 495 -9.92 -0.61 -16.89
CA THR A 495 -9.23 -0.50 -15.61
C THR A 495 -10.09 0.32 -14.63
N PRO A 496 -10.36 -0.18 -13.41
CA PRO A 496 -11.06 0.60 -12.39
C PRO A 496 -10.20 1.77 -11.92
N ALA A 497 -10.81 2.81 -11.34
CA ALA A 497 -10.02 3.82 -10.64
C ALA A 497 -9.34 3.18 -9.42
N VAL A 498 -8.01 3.32 -9.31
CA VAL A 498 -7.22 2.74 -8.22
C VAL A 498 -6.86 3.84 -7.23
N ASN A 499 -7.27 3.70 -5.96
CA ASN A 499 -7.15 4.76 -4.96
C ASN A 499 -6.55 4.24 -3.64
N VAL A 500 -5.80 5.12 -2.98
CA VAL A 500 -5.20 4.90 -1.67
C VAL A 500 -5.81 5.87 -0.67
N ILE A 501 -6.25 5.36 0.48
CA ILE A 501 -6.79 6.14 1.59
C ILE A 501 -5.73 6.22 2.67
N THR A 502 -5.16 7.39 2.92
CA THR A 502 -4.17 7.56 4.00
C THR A 502 -4.83 8.13 5.24
N VAL A 503 -4.60 7.51 6.40
CA VAL A 503 -5.11 7.97 7.71
C VAL A 503 -4.00 8.33 8.70
N ALA A 504 -2.75 8.32 8.25
CA ALA A 504 -1.56 8.39 9.08
C ALA A 504 -1.35 9.72 9.84
N THR A 505 -2.02 10.81 9.45
CA THR A 505 -1.97 12.12 10.16
C THR A 505 -3.21 12.42 11.00
N GLY A 506 -4.16 11.48 11.08
CA GLY A 506 -5.45 11.68 11.76
C GLY A 506 -6.52 12.41 10.93
N THR A 507 -6.17 13.01 9.79
CA THR A 507 -7.14 13.47 8.78
C THR A 507 -7.06 12.53 7.57
N PRO A 508 -8.17 11.92 7.12
CA PRO A 508 -8.11 10.99 6.01
C PRO A 508 -7.95 11.71 4.68
N GLU A 509 -7.11 11.17 3.81
CA GLU A 509 -6.88 11.66 2.47
C GLU A 509 -7.14 10.56 1.45
N VAL A 510 -7.80 10.92 0.35
CA VAL A 510 -8.11 10.00 -0.75
C VAL A 510 -7.31 10.46 -1.96
N LEU A 511 -6.35 9.65 -2.38
CA LEU A 511 -5.47 9.93 -3.51
C LEU A 511 -5.63 8.84 -4.57
N SER A 512 -5.52 9.21 -5.85
CA SER A 512 -5.34 8.20 -6.89
C SER A 512 -3.99 7.49 -6.69
N LEU A 513 -3.86 6.28 -7.25
CA LEU A 513 -2.59 5.56 -7.24
C LEU A 513 -1.47 6.39 -7.89
N GLN A 514 -1.77 7.07 -9.01
CA GLN A 514 -0.81 7.93 -9.70
C GLN A 514 -0.34 9.09 -8.81
N GLN A 515 -1.26 9.77 -8.12
CA GLN A 515 -0.92 10.84 -7.18
C GLN A 515 -0.08 10.31 -6.01
N THR A 516 -0.40 9.10 -5.53
CA THR A 516 0.33 8.46 -4.42
C THR A 516 1.74 8.06 -4.84
N ILE A 517 1.91 7.49 -6.04
CA ILE A 517 3.21 7.17 -6.63
C ILE A 517 4.01 8.45 -6.82
N ALA A 518 3.43 9.49 -7.43
CA ALA A 518 4.11 10.76 -7.63
C ALA A 518 4.58 11.37 -6.29
N LEU A 519 3.71 11.40 -5.28
CA LEU A 519 4.07 11.88 -3.95
C LEU A 519 5.21 11.07 -3.32
N ASP A 520 5.14 9.73 -3.38
CA ASP A 520 6.18 8.87 -2.81
C ASP A 520 7.52 9.02 -3.56
N MET A 521 7.49 9.19 -4.89
CA MET A 521 8.68 9.47 -5.69
C MET A 521 9.31 10.81 -5.32
N ARG A 522 8.52 11.90 -5.27
CA ARG A 522 8.99 13.25 -4.93
C ARG A 522 9.51 13.36 -3.50
N THR A 523 8.87 12.68 -2.54
CA THR A 523 9.22 12.77 -1.12
C THR A 523 10.35 11.82 -0.72
N ARG A 524 10.53 10.70 -1.43
CA ARG A 524 11.53 9.67 -1.09
C ARG A 524 12.52 9.40 -2.22
N TYR A 525 12.14 8.65 -3.24
CA TYR A 525 13.09 7.99 -4.14
C TYR A 525 13.81 8.95 -5.09
N LEU A 526 13.26 10.14 -5.31
CA LEU A 526 13.89 11.21 -6.09
C LEU A 526 14.40 12.34 -5.18
N ASN A 527 14.12 12.26 -3.87
CA ASN A 527 14.52 13.28 -2.91
C ASN A 527 16.00 13.08 -2.53
N PRO A 528 16.88 14.06 -2.81
CA PRO A 528 18.29 14.01 -2.45
C PRO A 528 18.58 13.66 -0.99
N ASP A 529 17.75 14.14 -0.06
CA ASP A 529 18.01 13.95 1.37
C ASP A 529 17.63 12.54 1.83
N TYR A 530 16.54 11.99 1.30
CA TYR A 530 16.16 10.60 1.54
C TYR A 530 17.16 9.63 0.90
N VAL A 531 17.56 9.88 -0.35
CA VAL A 531 18.55 9.07 -1.06
C VAL A 531 19.89 9.09 -0.32
N ARG A 532 20.37 10.26 0.12
CA ARG A 532 21.59 10.36 0.94
C ARG A 532 21.45 9.65 2.28
N GLY A 533 20.29 9.75 2.92
CA GLY A 533 19.96 9.00 4.13
C GLY A 533 20.16 7.51 3.94
N LEU A 534 19.58 6.93 2.89
CA LEU A 534 19.76 5.51 2.55
C LEU A 534 21.20 5.17 2.14
N MET A 535 21.89 6.04 1.39
CA MET A 535 23.28 5.81 1.01
C MET A 535 24.20 5.65 2.22
N SER A 536 23.91 6.38 3.31
CA SER A 536 24.64 6.29 4.58
C SER A 536 24.51 4.93 5.28
N GLU A 537 23.52 4.12 4.88
CA GLU A 537 23.22 2.79 5.44
C GLU A 537 23.84 1.63 4.63
N GLY A 538 24.65 1.94 3.61
CA GLY A 538 25.37 0.96 2.82
C GLY A 538 24.45 -0.06 2.13
N TYR A 539 24.72 -1.35 2.32
CA TYR A 539 24.00 -2.43 1.64
C TYR A 539 22.49 -2.43 1.90
N ALA A 540 22.08 -2.16 3.15
CA ALA A 540 20.66 -2.15 3.50
C ALA A 540 19.92 -1.00 2.79
N GLY A 541 20.55 0.17 2.69
CA GLY A 541 20.02 1.30 1.92
C GLY A 541 19.96 1.01 0.43
N ALA A 542 20.98 0.35 -0.13
CA ALA A 542 20.98 -0.03 -1.55
C ALA A 542 19.84 -1.00 -1.87
N ASN A 543 19.58 -1.96 -0.97
CA ASN A 543 18.44 -2.86 -1.09
C ASN A 543 17.10 -2.12 -1.05
N ARG A 544 16.96 -1.11 -0.16
CA ARG A 544 15.75 -0.26 -0.08
C ARG A 544 15.47 0.47 -1.40
N LEU A 545 16.49 1.09 -2.00
CA LEU A 545 16.37 1.75 -3.30
C LEU A 545 16.01 0.75 -4.41
N SER A 546 16.65 -0.42 -4.41
CA SER A 546 16.39 -1.49 -5.39
C SER A 546 14.96 -2.04 -5.28
N SER A 547 14.48 -2.30 -4.06
CA SER A 547 13.10 -2.72 -3.81
C SER A 547 12.12 -1.69 -4.35
N ALA A 548 12.41 -0.40 -4.20
CA ALA A 548 11.51 0.63 -4.70
C ALA A 548 11.36 0.61 -6.24
N VAL A 549 12.46 0.40 -6.96
CA VAL A 549 12.43 0.29 -8.43
C VAL A 549 11.68 -0.97 -8.88
N ARG A 550 11.85 -2.10 -8.18
CA ARG A 550 11.11 -3.35 -8.45
C ARG A 550 9.61 -3.21 -8.19
N SER A 551 9.23 -2.60 -7.07
CA SER A 551 7.83 -2.37 -6.74
C SER A 551 7.17 -1.37 -7.71
N LEU A 552 7.90 -0.37 -8.22
CA LEU A 552 7.42 0.49 -9.31
C LEU A 552 7.16 -0.31 -10.60
N TRP A 553 8.03 -1.28 -10.93
CA TRP A 553 7.80 -2.21 -12.03
C TRP A 553 6.54 -3.06 -11.82
N LEU A 554 6.32 -3.59 -10.61
CA LEU A 554 5.11 -4.34 -10.32
C LEU A 554 3.84 -3.48 -10.47
N TRP A 555 3.89 -2.19 -10.10
CA TRP A 555 2.81 -1.24 -10.41
C TRP A 555 2.65 -0.99 -11.91
N GLN A 556 3.74 -0.94 -12.68
CA GLN A 556 3.69 -0.80 -14.14
C GLN A 556 2.95 -1.98 -14.78
N VAL A 557 3.15 -3.20 -14.27
CA VAL A 557 2.48 -4.43 -14.72
C VAL A 557 1.01 -4.44 -14.32
N THR A 558 0.72 -4.16 -13.05
CA THR A 558 -0.62 -4.34 -12.46
C THR A 558 -1.56 -3.14 -12.68
N SER A 559 -1.01 -1.94 -12.88
CA SER A 559 -1.75 -0.71 -13.11
C SER A 559 -0.96 0.23 -14.04
N PRO A 560 -0.79 -0.13 -15.34
CA PRO A 560 0.12 0.57 -16.24
C PRO A 560 -0.19 2.05 -16.44
N SER A 561 -1.45 2.46 -16.32
CA SER A 561 -1.86 3.87 -16.43
C SER A 561 -1.47 4.71 -15.21
N ALA A 562 -1.12 4.10 -14.08
CA ALA A 562 -0.75 4.80 -12.87
C ALA A 562 0.76 5.09 -12.76
N VAL A 563 1.59 4.41 -13.57
CA VAL A 563 3.04 4.64 -13.65
C VAL A 563 3.34 5.48 -14.91
N PRO A 564 3.52 6.79 -14.77
CA PRO A 564 3.83 7.65 -15.91
C PRO A 564 5.28 7.44 -16.38
N SER A 565 5.53 7.60 -17.68
CA SER A 565 6.87 7.41 -18.26
C SER A 565 7.94 8.28 -17.61
N TRP A 566 7.58 9.47 -17.11
CA TRP A 566 8.54 10.36 -16.44
C TRP A 566 9.12 9.75 -15.16
N ALA A 567 8.42 8.82 -14.50
CA ALA A 567 8.94 8.17 -13.30
C ALA A 567 10.23 7.38 -13.60
N TRP A 568 10.28 6.73 -14.77
CA TRP A 568 11.47 6.03 -15.25
C TRP A 568 12.57 6.98 -15.69
N ASP A 569 12.22 8.07 -16.38
CA ASP A 569 13.18 9.14 -16.75
C ASP A 569 13.88 9.68 -15.50
N GLU A 570 13.12 10.09 -14.48
CA GLU A 570 13.68 10.74 -13.30
C GLU A 570 14.47 9.78 -12.39
N LEU A 571 14.11 8.49 -12.38
CA LEU A 571 14.95 7.47 -11.74
C LEU A 571 16.29 7.30 -12.48
N ALA A 572 16.28 7.30 -13.81
CA ALA A 572 17.51 7.25 -14.59
C ALA A 572 18.36 8.51 -14.37
N ASP A 573 17.73 9.69 -14.35
CA ASP A 573 18.38 10.98 -14.06
C ASP A 573 19.05 10.96 -12.68
N THR A 574 18.33 10.49 -11.67
CA THR A 574 18.80 10.53 -10.28
C THR A 574 19.84 9.46 -9.99
N TYR A 575 19.61 8.21 -10.42
CA TYR A 575 20.44 7.08 -9.98
C TYR A 575 21.57 6.74 -10.94
N ILE A 576 21.42 7.02 -12.24
CA ILE A 576 22.35 6.57 -13.28
C ILE A 576 23.13 7.74 -13.87
N MET A 577 22.42 8.77 -14.32
CA MET A 577 23.03 9.99 -14.86
C MET A 577 23.54 10.92 -13.76
N ASP A 578 23.05 10.75 -12.54
CA ASP A 578 23.44 11.50 -11.36
C ASP A 578 23.31 13.03 -11.55
N VAL A 579 22.18 13.46 -12.13
CA VAL A 579 21.89 14.88 -12.43
C VAL A 579 21.98 15.78 -11.18
N ASN A 580 21.71 15.20 -10.01
CA ASN A 580 21.77 15.89 -8.72
C ASN A 580 23.15 15.82 -8.03
N GLY A 581 24.14 15.15 -8.64
CA GLY A 581 25.50 15.02 -8.10
C GLY A 581 25.57 14.31 -6.74
N LEU A 582 24.74 13.28 -6.56
CA LEU A 582 24.65 12.50 -5.31
C LEU A 582 25.71 11.38 -5.26
N GLY A 583 26.23 10.95 -6.41
CA GLY A 583 27.15 9.82 -6.53
C GLY A 583 26.47 8.45 -6.47
N VAL A 584 25.17 8.35 -6.75
CA VAL A 584 24.39 7.10 -6.55
C VAL A 584 24.98 5.94 -7.36
N ARG A 585 25.23 6.13 -8.66
CA ARG A 585 25.77 5.08 -9.52
C ARG A 585 27.14 4.58 -9.06
N GLU A 586 28.03 5.50 -8.69
CA GLU A 586 29.37 5.15 -8.21
C GLU A 586 29.30 4.37 -6.90
N TRP A 587 28.49 4.85 -5.95
CA TRP A 587 28.26 4.18 -4.67
C TRP A 587 27.64 2.78 -4.85
N LEU A 588 26.67 2.64 -5.76
CA LEU A 588 26.07 1.36 -6.11
C LEU A 588 27.06 0.41 -6.79
N SER A 589 28.00 0.92 -7.60
CA SER A 589 28.97 0.10 -8.34
C SER A 589 29.99 -0.64 -7.45
N GLY A 590 30.17 -0.19 -6.20
CA GLY A 590 31.07 -0.82 -5.23
C GLY A 590 30.47 -2.07 -4.58
N LYS A 591 30.37 -2.07 -3.25
CA LYS A 591 29.87 -3.22 -2.46
C LYS A 591 28.37 -3.50 -2.63
N ASN A 592 27.68 -2.65 -3.38
CA ASN A 592 26.23 -2.66 -3.56
C ASN A 592 25.83 -3.04 -5.00
N SER A 593 26.76 -3.63 -5.77
CA SER A 593 26.62 -3.87 -7.20
C SER A 593 25.39 -4.71 -7.58
N TYR A 594 24.95 -5.62 -6.71
CA TYR A 594 23.71 -6.38 -6.92
C TYR A 594 22.45 -5.49 -6.97
N ALA A 595 22.40 -4.41 -6.19
CA ALA A 595 21.32 -3.42 -6.29
C ALA A 595 21.42 -2.62 -7.59
N LEU A 596 22.64 -2.27 -8.04
CA LEU A 596 22.84 -1.62 -9.35
C LEU A 596 22.33 -2.50 -10.49
N ILE A 597 22.70 -3.78 -10.47
CA ILE A 597 22.27 -4.78 -11.46
C ILE A 597 20.74 -4.89 -11.47
N SER A 598 20.12 -4.97 -10.29
CA SER A 598 18.66 -5.03 -10.19
C SER A 598 17.98 -3.76 -10.70
N ILE A 599 18.44 -2.58 -10.29
CA ILE A 599 17.85 -1.29 -10.72
C ILE A 599 17.94 -1.13 -12.23
N THR A 600 19.14 -1.31 -12.79
CA THR A 600 19.37 -1.16 -14.24
C THR A 600 18.66 -2.24 -15.05
N GLY A 601 18.62 -3.49 -14.56
CA GLY A 601 17.87 -4.59 -15.17
C GLY A 601 16.37 -4.31 -15.20
N THR A 602 15.80 -3.80 -14.12
CA THR A 602 14.37 -3.43 -14.06
C THR A 602 14.03 -2.26 -14.99
N MET A 603 14.91 -1.25 -15.07
CA MET A 603 14.75 -0.15 -16.04
C MET A 603 14.81 -0.63 -17.49
N LEU A 604 15.75 -1.53 -17.82
CA LEU A 604 15.83 -2.16 -19.13
C LEU A 604 14.60 -3.02 -19.43
N GLN A 605 14.05 -3.71 -18.44
CA GLN A 605 12.79 -4.45 -18.56
C GLN A 605 11.62 -3.53 -18.94
N ALA A 606 11.48 -2.40 -18.25
CA ALA A 606 10.45 -1.41 -18.56
C ALA A 606 10.59 -0.86 -19.99
N ALA A 607 11.82 -0.65 -20.46
CA ALA A 607 12.07 -0.23 -21.83
C ALA A 607 11.80 -1.33 -22.86
N PHE A 608 12.20 -2.58 -22.58
CA PHE A 608 12.01 -3.73 -23.45
C PHE A 608 10.52 -4.02 -23.70
N GLU A 609 9.69 -3.95 -22.66
CA GLU A 609 8.24 -4.14 -22.77
C GLU A 609 7.50 -2.90 -23.30
N GLY A 610 8.22 -1.83 -23.61
CA GLY A 610 7.66 -0.61 -24.21
C GLY A 610 6.89 0.28 -23.24
N HIS A 611 6.98 0.02 -21.93
CA HIS A 611 6.42 0.86 -20.87
C HIS A 611 7.21 2.15 -20.66
N TRP A 612 8.50 2.12 -20.98
CA TRP A 612 9.36 3.29 -20.94
C TRP A 612 10.03 3.52 -22.29
N ARG A 613 9.92 4.74 -22.83
CA ARG A 613 10.59 5.14 -24.07
C ARG A 613 11.69 6.14 -23.74
N SER A 614 12.93 5.68 -23.79
CA SER A 614 14.11 6.50 -23.56
C SER A 614 14.93 6.68 -24.85
N ASP A 615 15.81 7.68 -24.88
CA ASP A 615 16.74 7.88 -25.99
C ASP A 615 17.84 6.80 -26.01
N GLU A 616 18.48 6.64 -27.17
CA GLU A 616 19.48 5.59 -27.37
C GLU A 616 20.72 5.78 -26.48
N ALA A 617 21.11 7.02 -26.14
CA ALA A 617 22.27 7.26 -25.29
C ALA A 617 22.00 6.80 -23.85
N THR A 618 20.80 7.07 -23.33
CA THR A 618 20.36 6.57 -22.02
C THR A 618 20.30 5.04 -21.99
N LEU A 619 19.75 4.40 -23.02
CA LEU A 619 19.71 2.93 -23.13
C LEU A 619 21.12 2.31 -23.22
N ARG A 620 22.05 2.94 -23.95
CA ARG A 620 23.46 2.52 -23.99
C ARG A 620 24.15 2.63 -22.65
N LEU A 621 23.90 3.71 -21.90
CA LEU A 621 24.46 3.91 -20.56
C LEU A 621 23.91 2.86 -19.58
N LEU A 622 22.60 2.61 -19.60
CA LEU A 622 21.97 1.59 -18.77
C LEU A 622 22.50 0.19 -19.07
N ALA A 623 22.47 -0.22 -20.33
CA ALA A 623 22.93 -1.54 -20.76
C ALA A 623 24.40 -1.74 -20.42
N SER A 624 25.27 -0.76 -20.68
CA SER A 624 26.69 -0.87 -20.35
C SER A 624 26.94 -0.92 -18.85
N THR A 625 26.23 -0.12 -18.05
CA THR A 625 26.32 -0.15 -16.58
C THR A 625 25.89 -1.53 -16.04
N TRP A 626 24.75 -2.03 -16.51
CA TRP A 626 24.22 -3.35 -16.15
C TRP A 626 25.20 -4.48 -16.51
N ALA A 627 25.67 -4.50 -17.75
CA ALA A 627 26.57 -5.54 -18.25
C ALA A 627 27.93 -5.52 -17.56
N GLN A 628 28.48 -4.33 -17.29
CA GLN A 628 29.74 -4.19 -16.57
C GLN A 628 29.61 -4.67 -15.12
N ALA A 629 28.57 -4.22 -14.42
CA ALA A 629 28.33 -4.62 -13.03
C ALA A 629 28.22 -6.14 -12.89
N MET A 630 27.50 -6.81 -13.80
CA MET A 630 27.42 -8.28 -13.82
C MET A 630 28.73 -8.96 -14.20
N ALA A 631 29.47 -8.42 -15.18
CA ALA A 631 30.74 -9.00 -15.58
C ALA A 631 31.79 -8.97 -14.45
N GLU A 632 31.75 -7.94 -13.61
CA GLU A 632 32.68 -7.76 -12.49
C GLU A 632 32.24 -8.50 -11.22
N ASN A 633 30.94 -8.57 -10.94
CA ASN A 633 30.42 -9.03 -9.65
C ASN A 633 29.64 -10.35 -9.71
N GLY A 634 29.36 -10.86 -10.90
CA GLY A 634 28.44 -11.99 -11.11
C GLY A 634 26.99 -11.54 -11.31
N VAL A 635 26.11 -12.50 -11.57
CA VAL A 635 24.70 -12.22 -11.81
C VAL A 635 23.96 -12.00 -10.49
N ALA A 636 23.14 -10.95 -10.42
CA ALA A 636 22.08 -10.90 -9.43
C ALA A 636 21.03 -11.92 -9.88
N CYS A 637 20.77 -12.98 -9.12
CA CYS A 637 19.61 -13.84 -9.36
C CYS A 637 18.31 -13.17 -8.89
N CYS A 638 18.13 -11.90 -9.23
CA CYS A 638 16.84 -11.22 -9.17
C CYS A 638 16.12 -11.40 -10.51
N ASP A 639 14.80 -11.21 -10.48
CA ASP A 639 13.89 -11.51 -11.59
C ASP A 639 14.38 -10.89 -12.91
N CYS A 640 14.81 -9.63 -12.87
CA CYS A 640 15.24 -8.88 -14.06
C CYS A 640 16.62 -9.23 -14.64
N SER A 641 17.39 -10.15 -14.05
CA SER A 641 18.81 -10.36 -14.45
C SER A 641 19.17 -11.79 -14.87
N CYS A 642 18.36 -12.79 -14.52
CA CYS A 642 18.64 -14.20 -14.86
C CYS A 642 17.53 -14.89 -15.66
N GLY A 643 16.31 -14.37 -15.66
CA GLY A 643 15.15 -15.05 -16.26
C GLY A 643 14.78 -14.57 -17.67
N ASN A 644 14.80 -13.26 -17.90
CA ASN A 644 14.33 -12.69 -19.17
C ASN A 644 15.40 -12.69 -20.27
N ILE A 645 15.66 -13.85 -20.87
CA ILE A 645 16.66 -14.01 -21.95
C ILE A 645 16.39 -13.05 -23.12
N ALA A 646 15.12 -12.82 -23.48
CA ALA A 646 14.76 -11.94 -24.60
C ALA A 646 15.12 -10.47 -24.31
N MET A 647 14.83 -9.98 -23.09
CA MET A 647 15.27 -8.65 -22.66
C MET A 647 16.80 -8.55 -22.66
N MET A 648 17.50 -9.58 -22.19
CA MET A 648 18.97 -9.58 -22.16
C MET A 648 19.57 -9.53 -23.58
N GLU A 649 19.04 -10.31 -24.52
CA GLU A 649 19.43 -10.28 -25.94
C GLU A 649 19.15 -8.93 -26.58
N TRP A 650 18.00 -8.34 -26.29
CA TRP A 650 17.66 -6.99 -26.72
C TRP A 650 18.61 -5.95 -26.11
N ALA A 651 18.96 -6.03 -24.84
CA ALA A 651 19.87 -5.09 -24.18
C ALA A 651 21.29 -5.16 -24.76
N MET A 652 21.72 -6.35 -25.22
CA MET A 652 23.04 -6.54 -25.84
C MET A 652 23.27 -5.72 -27.10
N GLN A 653 22.22 -5.32 -27.83
CA GLN A 653 22.37 -4.49 -29.03
C GLN A 653 22.93 -3.09 -28.72
N TYR A 654 22.81 -2.63 -27.47
CA TYR A 654 23.30 -1.34 -27.02
C TYR A 654 24.74 -1.39 -26.49
N LEU A 655 25.30 -2.59 -26.33
CA LEU A 655 26.66 -2.78 -25.80
C LEU A 655 27.74 -2.62 -26.87
N ASN A 656 28.92 -2.15 -26.44
CA ASN A 656 30.12 -2.21 -27.27
C ASN A 656 30.74 -3.63 -27.24
N LEU A 657 31.66 -3.92 -28.16
CA LEU A 657 32.30 -5.23 -28.29
C LEU A 657 33.03 -5.70 -27.02
N THR A 658 33.65 -4.79 -26.28
CA THR A 658 34.39 -5.10 -25.06
C THR A 658 33.45 -5.55 -23.94
N SER A 659 32.37 -4.80 -23.70
CA SER A 659 31.33 -5.13 -22.72
C SER A 659 30.63 -6.45 -23.07
N LEU A 660 30.35 -6.69 -24.37
CA LEU A 660 29.78 -7.95 -24.86
C LEU A 660 30.69 -9.16 -24.56
N GLN A 661 32.00 -9.02 -24.79
CA GLN A 661 32.95 -10.09 -24.52
C GLN A 661 33.08 -10.37 -23.02
N GLY A 662 33.11 -9.34 -22.18
CA GLY A 662 33.13 -9.49 -20.71
C GLY A 662 31.90 -10.22 -20.19
N LEU A 663 30.72 -9.80 -20.64
CA LEU A 663 29.44 -10.41 -20.29
C LEU A 663 29.38 -11.90 -20.71
N ARG A 664 29.76 -12.21 -21.96
CA ARG A 664 29.77 -13.59 -22.46
C ARG A 664 30.75 -14.49 -21.72
N ARG A 665 31.92 -13.96 -21.35
CA ARG A 665 32.97 -14.72 -20.66
C ARG A 665 32.57 -15.10 -19.24
N ASN A 666 31.91 -14.19 -18.52
CA ASN A 666 31.68 -14.31 -17.08
C ASN A 666 30.25 -14.76 -16.72
N CYS A 667 29.25 -14.47 -17.56
CA CYS A 667 27.84 -14.71 -17.24
C CYS A 667 27.14 -15.69 -18.20
N MET A 668 27.62 -15.88 -19.44
CA MET A 668 26.96 -16.72 -20.46
C MET A 668 27.83 -17.90 -20.95
N ARG A 669 28.39 -18.68 -20.01
CA ARG A 669 28.90 -20.00 -20.39
C ARG A 669 27.70 -20.93 -20.64
N PRO A 670 27.71 -21.74 -21.72
CA PRO A 670 26.73 -22.81 -21.87
C PRO A 670 26.86 -23.75 -20.67
N GLN A 671 25.74 -24.09 -20.02
CA GLN A 671 25.67 -25.18 -19.05
C GLN A 671 25.93 -26.51 -19.76
N GLY A 672 27.20 -26.79 -20.00
CA GLY A 672 27.65 -27.91 -20.81
C GLY A 672 29.16 -28.08 -20.81
N ALA A 673 29.87 -27.64 -19.77
CA ALA A 673 31.23 -28.05 -19.46
C ALA A 673 31.63 -27.55 -18.06
N GLN A 674 32.13 -28.48 -17.24
CA GLN A 674 32.79 -28.26 -15.94
C GLN A 674 31.90 -28.14 -14.69
N HIS A 675 31.32 -29.26 -14.29
CA HIS A 675 31.52 -29.74 -12.92
C HIS A 675 32.32 -31.04 -12.99
N SER A 676 33.65 -30.91 -12.95
CA SER A 676 34.51 -31.98 -12.47
C SER A 676 34.67 -31.75 -10.96
N PRO A 677 34.49 -32.77 -10.10
CA PRO A 677 34.55 -32.59 -8.66
C PRO A 677 35.97 -32.21 -8.26
N GLN A 678 36.21 -30.94 -7.95
CA GLN A 678 37.41 -30.55 -7.22
C GLN A 678 37.29 -31.08 -5.80
N GLN A 679 38.39 -31.68 -5.37
CA GLN A 679 38.56 -32.49 -4.17
C GLN A 679 38.09 -31.75 -2.92
N ALA A 680 37.17 -32.37 -2.18
CA ALA A 680 36.86 -31.99 -0.83
C ALA A 680 38.10 -32.20 0.07
N ASP A 681 38.40 -31.20 0.87
CA ASP A 681 39.35 -31.24 1.97
C ASP A 681 39.01 -32.42 2.93
N PRO A 682 39.93 -33.37 3.20
CA PRO A 682 39.61 -34.55 4.00
C PRO A 682 39.46 -34.29 5.52
N HIS A 683 39.49 -33.05 6.01
CA HIS A 683 39.52 -32.76 7.45
C HIS A 683 38.28 -32.06 8.06
N LEU A 684 37.11 -32.15 7.43
CA LEU A 684 35.84 -31.77 8.06
C LEU A 684 34.93 -32.99 8.27
N ILE A 685 35.18 -33.71 9.37
CA ILE A 685 34.28 -34.74 9.88
C ILE A 685 33.16 -34.05 10.67
N TYR A 686 31.98 -33.89 10.07
CA TYR A 686 30.74 -33.64 10.82
C TYR A 686 30.21 -34.97 11.38
N PRO A 687 29.91 -35.07 12.68
CA PRO A 687 29.44 -36.32 13.29
C PRO A 687 27.97 -36.61 12.92
N GLN A 688 27.72 -37.80 12.38
CA GLN A 688 26.39 -38.37 12.16
C GLN A 688 25.67 -38.65 13.51
N PRO A 689 24.35 -38.43 13.61
CA PRO A 689 23.60 -38.71 14.83
C PRO A 689 23.50 -40.23 15.06
N ARG A 690 24.05 -40.69 16.20
CA ARG A 690 23.84 -42.04 16.72
C ARG A 690 22.45 -42.15 17.34
N THR A 691 21.58 -42.95 16.75
CA THR A 691 20.37 -43.44 17.40
C THR A 691 20.75 -44.43 18.51
N ARG A 692 20.62 -44.02 19.77
CA ARG A 692 20.55 -44.95 20.91
C ARG A 692 19.08 -45.16 21.26
N GLY A 693 18.64 -46.40 21.11
CA GLY A 693 17.30 -46.84 21.49
C GLY A 693 17.06 -46.69 22.99
N ILE A 694 15.96 -46.03 23.33
CA ILE A 694 15.34 -46.09 24.65
C ILE A 694 14.11 -47.00 24.49
N GLN A 695 14.15 -48.17 25.12
CA GLN A 695 12.98 -49.04 25.24
C GLN A 695 12.01 -48.45 26.27
N VAL A 696 10.82 -48.03 25.81
CA VAL A 696 9.68 -47.75 26.70
C VAL A 696 8.73 -48.94 26.63
N LYS A 697 8.54 -49.63 27.77
CA LYS A 697 7.57 -50.72 27.95
C LYS A 697 6.15 -50.17 27.74
N ARG A 698 5.36 -50.83 26.87
CA ARG A 698 3.91 -50.60 26.70
C ARG A 698 3.11 -51.39 27.73
N HIS A 699 2.13 -50.73 28.36
CA HIS A 699 0.88 -51.35 28.82
C HIS A 699 -0.28 -50.79 27.98
N PRO A 700 -1.37 -51.55 27.72
CA PRO A 700 -2.32 -51.22 26.64
C PRO A 700 -3.63 -50.58 27.12
N GLN A 701 -4.35 -50.00 26.13
CA GLN A 701 -5.77 -49.58 26.08
C GLN A 701 -6.07 -48.13 26.54
N GLN A 702 -6.86 -47.28 25.86
CA GLN A 702 -7.85 -47.41 24.76
C GLN A 702 -8.21 -45.99 24.22
N GLY A 703 -8.54 -45.85 22.92
CA GLY A 703 -9.54 -44.86 22.41
C GLY A 703 -9.12 -43.66 21.53
N GLU A 704 -9.09 -43.84 20.20
CA GLU A 704 -9.56 -42.92 19.11
C GLU A 704 -8.85 -41.54 18.79
N PRO A 705 -9.04 -40.92 17.60
CA PRO A 705 -8.28 -41.25 16.38
C PRO A 705 -7.54 -40.05 15.71
N HIS A 706 -6.43 -40.40 15.06
CA HIS A 706 -5.74 -39.80 13.90
C HIS A 706 -6.01 -38.34 13.47
N HIS A 707 -5.03 -37.46 13.73
CA HIS A 707 -4.64 -36.39 12.81
C HIS A 707 -3.32 -36.76 12.13
N GLN A 708 -3.33 -36.90 10.80
CA GLN A 708 -2.12 -36.96 9.98
C GLN A 708 -1.60 -35.54 9.76
N GLY A 709 -0.40 -35.26 10.26
CA GLY A 709 0.38 -34.10 9.87
C GLY A 709 0.97 -34.33 8.47
N VAL A 710 0.75 -33.37 7.56
CA VAL A 710 1.35 -33.36 6.23
C VAL A 710 2.29 -32.15 6.17
N ALA A 711 3.52 -32.41 5.71
CA ALA A 711 4.61 -31.47 5.56
C ALA A 711 4.27 -30.36 4.53
N LEU A 712 4.62 -29.12 4.87
CA LEU A 712 4.13 -27.90 4.23
C LEU A 712 5.05 -27.33 3.11
N GLU A 713 6.09 -28.05 2.69
CA GLU A 713 7.11 -27.52 1.76
C GLU A 713 6.99 -28.05 0.32
N ASP A 714 6.24 -29.12 0.06
CA ASP A 714 6.21 -29.77 -1.26
C ASP A 714 5.06 -29.33 -2.18
N GLN A 715 4.10 -28.53 -1.70
CA GLN A 715 2.88 -28.20 -2.47
C GLN A 715 3.04 -27.01 -3.42
N VAL A 716 3.95 -26.07 -3.12
CA VAL A 716 4.24 -24.89 -3.98
C VAL A 716 4.99 -25.29 -5.25
N MET A 717 5.80 -26.34 -5.20
CA MET A 717 6.54 -26.86 -6.35
C MET A 717 5.69 -27.73 -7.29
N LEU A 718 4.57 -28.27 -6.81
CA LEU A 718 3.70 -29.14 -7.60
C LEU A 718 2.71 -28.37 -8.51
N GLU A 719 2.30 -27.16 -8.13
CA GLU A 719 1.36 -26.37 -8.96
C GLU A 719 2.06 -25.58 -10.09
N LEU A 720 3.36 -25.28 -9.95
CA LEU A 720 4.16 -24.68 -11.03
C LEU A 720 4.48 -25.65 -12.19
N GLN A 721 4.26 -26.96 -12.02
CA GLN A 721 4.50 -27.96 -13.08
C GLN A 721 3.39 -28.02 -14.13
N PHE A 722 2.24 -27.39 -13.91
CA PHE A 722 1.12 -27.41 -14.86
C PHE A 722 1.25 -26.42 -16.04
N LEU A 723 2.29 -25.58 -16.08
CA LEU A 723 2.49 -24.55 -17.12
C LEU A 723 3.52 -24.89 -18.23
N ARG A 724 3.92 -26.16 -18.42
CA ARG A 724 4.77 -26.53 -19.57
C ARG A 724 3.96 -26.80 -20.85
N LEU A 725 4.12 -25.87 -21.79
CA LEU A 725 3.62 -25.81 -23.15
C LEU A 725 3.87 -27.07 -24.01
N LYS A 726 2.84 -27.41 -24.81
CA LYS A 726 2.95 -28.18 -26.05
C LYS A 726 3.80 -27.40 -27.07
N VAL A 727 4.88 -28.00 -27.53
CA VAL A 727 5.63 -27.54 -28.72
C VAL A 727 4.92 -28.05 -29.99
N PRO A 728 4.66 -27.21 -31.02
CA PRO A 728 4.23 -27.71 -32.32
C PRO A 728 5.42 -28.24 -33.11
N ARG A 729 5.35 -29.50 -33.56
CA ARG A 729 6.32 -30.09 -34.50
C ARG A 729 6.02 -29.62 -35.91
N SER A 730 6.95 -28.89 -36.53
CA SER A 730 7.00 -28.71 -37.98
C SER A 730 7.63 -29.94 -38.65
N HIS A 731 7.02 -30.39 -39.74
CA HIS A 731 7.54 -31.41 -40.63
C HIS A 731 8.73 -30.89 -41.43
N GLN A 732 9.86 -31.61 -41.42
CA GLN A 732 10.60 -32.00 -42.62
C GLN A 732 11.60 -33.11 -42.25
N GLY A 733 11.58 -34.18 -43.05
CA GLY A 733 12.24 -35.44 -42.72
C GLY A 733 13.70 -35.50 -43.12
N LEU A 734 14.41 -36.44 -42.48
CA LEU A 734 15.44 -37.26 -43.12
C LEU A 734 15.65 -38.54 -42.32
N ARG A 735 15.71 -39.64 -43.06
CA ARG A 735 15.85 -41.05 -42.63
C ARG A 735 17.26 -41.34 -42.09
N LEU A 736 17.33 -42.48 -41.37
CA LEU A 736 18.47 -43.35 -40.98
C LEU A 736 18.60 -43.39 -39.45
N GLY A 737 18.54 -44.50 -38.71
CA GLY A 737 18.43 -45.93 -38.95
C GLY A 737 18.86 -46.62 -37.63
N ARG A 738 18.18 -47.71 -37.23
CA ARG A 738 18.57 -48.86 -36.35
C ARG A 738 19.82 -48.69 -35.43
N HIS A 739 19.86 -49.03 -34.13
CA HIS A 739 19.49 -50.29 -33.46
C HIS A 739 19.62 -50.13 -31.91
N MET A 740 18.85 -50.97 -31.19
CA MET A 740 18.98 -51.53 -29.83
C MET A 740 20.35 -51.35 -29.13
N ARG A 741 20.46 -51.11 -27.81
CA ARG A 741 19.78 -51.72 -26.65
C ARG A 741 19.58 -50.72 -25.53
#